data_AF-A0A4R0XV79-F1
#
_entry.id   AF-A0A4R0XV79-F1
#
_cell.length_a   1.000
_cell.length_b   1.000
_cell.length_c   1.000
_cell.angle_alpha   90.00
_cell.angle_beta   90.00
_cell.angle_gamma   90.00
#
_symmetry.space_group_name_H-M   'P 1'
#
loop_
_entity.id
_entity.type
_entity.pdbx_description
1 polymer ?
#
loop_
_entity_poly.entity_id
_entity_poly.type
_entity_poly.pdbx_seq_one_letter_code
_entity_poly.pdbx_strand_id
1 'polypeptide(L)'
;MSKIKKISIGLSCVAAVFIPMVTISLATNEKNDNMPIKYESNSQAIYNAENSINSYKVTKFEKHNQVVVPTTEIAPWNTRDMEQKSAEHMNLWPTHLYVTKGTKFEVEAKGKTDGTLKIFLDGSYHDFVINKHSNDDFKLTPGKRIVIEAPGDGVVYVRNDSKEFPLNVDIYKQNLNSYPVFTDGQTTDKEFLKELQTTKAPFAQITNGYTNFLWETRRMLEMYEKQNDPKLFSKVSKRFYDIGKYYSDNFGIDTSYTGVAKNHVEKLQVETSKNHGFGYAGYRVAVTPPHWPNSFFTDGYKSNWGLLHEIGHMWQNQNYKLDGWGESSNNMLITMYQKRASNNEYNRFLDKNVTKFLRRVESSFEEGKIPYNDKSIRGMQSMLMVEQLDTAFDGEFYPRFNQYYRTHFRARSIPNKDKLDHFVVAASRVVNRDLSPFFDKWGMKYNDESKAIMSELPKLENKIWNNYLYGNTIKNNIKEYTLPKYEPTNLPERLIPKDIVAYFNETHSELIERIKPRIQELVPKGYEVEAVISKDDKITSSKKISFNVFDPNNRYATENRFFMNVGVAPIEPLTTIGIGEWWTYGKKNRMKMQFIPGQNKIYFSGSINEKVLKADNAKISLRFIDPNGKLEKTILLDNTQTLKEILDTNQLKDGIKFIPGSTIEITKENFGRYVLLHTEPNHGHFYYDSKVILKLEGDAFVKK
;
A
#
# COMPACT_ATOMS: atom_id res chain seq x y z
N MET A 1 32.74 -55.68 -29.79
CA MET A 1 33.61 -55.97 -28.64
C MET A 1 33.05 -55.20 -27.44
N SER A 2 32.10 -55.80 -26.71
CA SER A 2 32.28 -56.42 -25.37
C SER A 2 32.52 -55.38 -24.27
N LYS A 3 31.75 -55.26 -23.20
CA LYS A 3 30.85 -56.23 -22.54
C LYS A 3 29.88 -55.49 -21.61
N ILE A 4 28.65 -56.00 -21.60
CA ILE A 4 27.59 -55.79 -20.61
C ILE A 4 27.97 -56.51 -19.29
N LYS A 5 27.59 -55.96 -18.13
CA LYS A 5 27.08 -56.74 -17.00
C LYS A 5 26.11 -55.93 -16.13
N LYS A 6 24.84 -56.38 -16.14
CA LYS A 6 23.81 -56.15 -15.11
C LYS A 6 24.22 -56.85 -13.81
N ILE A 7 23.71 -56.36 -12.68
CA ILE A 7 22.98 -57.13 -11.63
C ILE A 7 22.24 -56.12 -10.73
N SER A 8 21.13 -56.60 -10.17
CA SER A 8 20.00 -55.87 -9.62
C SER A 8 19.72 -56.22 -8.14
N ILE A 9 18.84 -55.40 -7.53
CA ILE A 9 17.93 -55.64 -6.38
C ILE A 9 18.44 -55.25 -4.98
N GLY A 10 17.63 -54.45 -4.29
CA GLY A 10 17.60 -54.31 -2.83
C GLY A 10 16.72 -53.16 -2.34
N LEU A 11 15.43 -53.44 -2.06
CA LEU A 11 14.49 -52.56 -1.32
C LEU A 11 15.03 -52.21 0.08
N SER A 12 14.80 -50.98 0.56
CA SER A 12 14.03 -50.71 1.79
C SER A 12 13.98 -49.23 2.19
N CYS A 13 12.86 -48.87 2.81
CA CYS A 13 12.35 -47.58 3.29
C CYS A 13 13.25 -46.74 4.23
N VAL A 14 12.84 -45.46 4.34
CA VAL A 14 12.60 -44.64 5.55
C VAL A 14 13.21 -43.23 5.44
N ALA A 15 12.35 -42.26 5.69
CA ALA A 15 12.60 -40.83 5.73
C ALA A 15 13.48 -40.40 6.90
N ALA A 16 14.30 -39.35 6.72
CA ALA A 16 14.42 -38.25 7.67
C ALA A 16 15.30 -37.12 7.11
N VAL A 17 14.84 -35.92 7.38
CA VAL A 17 15.41 -34.59 7.16
C VAL A 17 16.72 -34.41 7.93
N PHE A 18 17.75 -33.80 7.34
CA PHE A 18 18.76 -33.03 8.09
C PHE A 18 19.37 -31.89 7.24
N ILE A 19 19.44 -30.72 7.89
CA ILE A 19 20.06 -29.45 7.48
C ILE A 19 21.59 -29.57 7.58
N PRO A 20 22.39 -28.82 6.79
CA PRO A 20 23.72 -28.44 7.23
C PRO A 20 23.85 -26.93 7.44
N MET A 21 24.16 -26.56 8.69
CA MET A 21 24.95 -25.37 9.03
C MET A 21 26.36 -25.55 8.47
N VAL A 22 26.95 -24.48 7.94
CA VAL A 22 28.39 -24.41 7.64
C VAL A 22 29.01 -23.29 8.48
N THR A 23 29.79 -23.71 9.46
CA THR A 23 30.85 -22.94 10.14
C THR A 23 32.06 -22.79 9.24
N ILE A 24 32.64 -21.58 9.15
CA ILE A 24 33.96 -21.36 8.52
C ILE A 24 34.94 -20.92 9.60
N SER A 25 36.07 -21.64 9.66
CA SER A 25 37.21 -21.46 10.56
C SER A 25 38.13 -20.33 10.07
N LEU A 26 38.61 -19.51 11.00
CA LEU A 26 39.67 -18.51 10.79
C LEU A 26 41.05 -19.17 10.94
N ALA A 27 41.99 -18.81 10.05
CA ALA A 27 43.41 -19.03 10.23
C ALA A 27 44.16 -17.73 9.91
N THR A 28 45.07 -17.38 10.81
CA THR A 28 45.86 -16.14 10.92
C THR A 28 47.15 -16.18 10.12
N ASN A 29 47.60 -15.03 9.58
CA ASN A 29 49.02 -14.63 9.63
C ASN A 29 49.22 -13.13 9.33
N GLU A 30 50.25 -12.57 9.98
CA GLU A 30 50.53 -11.16 10.26
C GLU A 30 51.22 -10.33 9.13
N LYS A 31 51.04 -8.99 9.25
CA LYS A 31 51.95 -7.84 8.95
C LYS A 31 52.09 -7.30 7.52
N ASN A 32 51.47 -6.14 7.24
CA ASN A 32 52.12 -4.81 7.29
C ASN A 32 51.19 -3.65 6.85
N ASP A 33 51.56 -2.46 7.33
CA ASP A 33 50.83 -1.19 7.47
C ASP A 33 50.29 -0.45 6.21
N ASN A 34 49.31 0.43 6.51
CA ASN A 34 48.87 1.64 5.81
C ASN A 34 48.00 1.53 4.53
N MET A 35 46.66 1.58 4.70
CA MET A 35 45.72 2.33 3.83
C MET A 35 44.29 2.38 4.42
N PRO A 36 43.44 3.37 4.06
CA PRO A 36 42.20 3.68 4.76
C PRO A 36 41.14 2.60 4.58
N ILE A 37 40.45 2.30 5.68
CA ILE A 37 39.35 1.33 5.77
C ILE A 37 38.22 1.77 4.84
N LYS A 38 38.11 1.15 3.66
CA LYS A 38 36.88 1.11 2.87
C LYS A 38 35.93 0.13 3.55
N TYR A 39 34.83 0.64 4.10
CA TYR A 39 33.64 -0.17 4.31
C TYR A 39 33.07 -0.50 2.91
N GLU A 40 33.46 -1.65 2.35
CA GLU A 40 32.69 -2.26 1.27
C GLU A 40 31.37 -2.74 1.87
N SER A 41 30.28 -2.09 1.47
CA SER A 41 28.93 -2.50 1.83
C SER A 41 28.67 -3.90 1.29
N ASN A 42 28.29 -4.82 2.16
CA ASN A 42 27.74 -6.15 1.85
C ASN A 42 26.40 -6.11 1.07
N SER A 43 26.12 -5.02 0.35
CA SER A 43 24.93 -4.81 -0.46
C SER A 43 24.88 -5.73 -1.69
N GLN A 44 26.01 -6.18 -2.23
CA GLN A 44 26.04 -6.92 -3.49
C GLN A 44 25.60 -8.40 -3.38
N ALA A 45 25.78 -9.03 -2.21
CA ALA A 45 25.38 -10.43 -2.01
C ALA A 45 23.88 -10.57 -1.68
N ILE A 46 23.27 -9.54 -1.06
CA ILE A 46 21.82 -9.43 -0.87
C ILE A 46 21.13 -8.97 -2.17
N TYR A 47 21.84 -8.23 -3.03
CA TYR A 47 21.35 -7.78 -4.34
C TYR A 47 20.93 -8.93 -5.29
N ASN A 48 21.48 -10.14 -5.12
CA ASN A 48 21.24 -11.27 -6.03
C ASN A 48 20.22 -12.29 -5.52
N ALA A 49 19.77 -12.22 -4.27
CA ALA A 49 18.85 -13.21 -3.68
C ALA A 49 17.42 -12.70 -3.47
N GLU A 50 17.19 -11.37 -3.43
CA GLU A 50 15.85 -10.79 -3.23
C GLU A 50 15.36 -9.92 -4.41
N ASN A 51 16.21 -9.67 -5.41
CA ASN A 51 15.81 -9.07 -6.70
C ASN A 51 15.53 -10.12 -7.78
N SER A 52 14.81 -11.19 -7.44
CA SER A 52 13.90 -11.71 -8.46
C SER A 52 12.85 -10.63 -8.65
N ILE A 53 13.11 -9.67 -9.55
CA ILE A 53 12.04 -9.10 -10.36
C ILE A 53 11.24 -10.33 -10.77
N ASN A 54 10.05 -10.50 -10.19
CA ASN A 54 9.10 -11.51 -10.64
C ASN A 54 8.71 -11.06 -12.05
N SER A 55 9.62 -11.29 -12.98
CA SER A 55 9.44 -11.03 -14.39
C SER A 55 8.23 -11.85 -14.77
N TYR A 56 7.20 -11.16 -15.26
CA TYR A 56 5.95 -11.76 -15.70
C TYR A 56 6.25 -12.78 -16.78
N LYS A 57 6.47 -14.04 -16.42
CA LYS A 57 6.74 -15.10 -17.38
C LYS A 57 5.43 -15.74 -17.75
N VAL A 58 4.79 -15.22 -18.80
CA VAL A 58 3.75 -15.99 -19.50
C VAL A 58 4.46 -17.13 -20.22
N THR A 59 4.52 -18.30 -19.58
CA THR A 59 5.18 -19.46 -20.18
C THR A 59 4.18 -20.11 -21.13
N LYS A 60 4.42 -19.96 -22.44
CA LYS A 60 3.62 -20.59 -23.50
C LYS A 60 3.96 -22.08 -23.54
N PHE A 61 3.20 -22.93 -22.84
CA PHE A 61 3.38 -24.37 -22.94
C PHE A 61 2.69 -24.86 -24.23
N GLU A 62 3.50 -25.16 -25.25
CA GLU A 62 3.05 -25.58 -26.59
C GLU A 62 2.27 -26.89 -26.64
N LYS A 63 2.07 -27.59 -25.51
CA LYS A 63 1.32 -28.84 -25.54
C LYS A 63 -0.21 -28.70 -25.46
N HIS A 64 -0.78 -27.60 -24.94
CA HIS A 64 -2.24 -27.40 -24.88
C HIS A 64 -2.70 -25.94 -24.71
N ASN A 65 -2.17 -24.96 -25.47
CA ASN A 65 -2.62 -23.55 -25.44
C ASN A 65 -2.81 -22.96 -24.02
N GLN A 66 -1.93 -23.32 -23.08
CA GLN A 66 -2.03 -22.93 -21.68
C GLN A 66 -1.38 -21.56 -21.44
N VAL A 67 -2.09 -20.62 -20.80
CA VAL A 67 -1.58 -19.30 -20.43
C VAL A 67 -1.58 -19.13 -18.91
N VAL A 68 -0.51 -19.58 -18.24
CA VAL A 68 -0.37 -19.38 -16.79
C VAL A 68 -0.01 -17.91 -16.52
N VAL A 69 -0.85 -17.20 -15.76
CA VAL A 69 -0.59 -15.82 -15.30
C VAL A 69 -0.20 -15.87 -13.82
N PRO A 70 1.08 -16.05 -13.46
CA PRO A 70 1.48 -16.24 -12.07
C PRO A 70 1.23 -14.98 -11.22
N THR A 71 0.82 -15.22 -9.96
CA THR A 71 0.84 -14.29 -8.81
C THR A 71 0.80 -12.81 -9.22
N THR A 72 -0.40 -12.26 -9.42
CA THR A 72 -0.51 -10.83 -9.14
C THR A 72 -0.22 -10.70 -7.65
N GLU A 73 0.57 -9.71 -7.25
CA GLU A 73 0.59 -9.37 -5.85
C GLU A 73 -0.85 -9.11 -5.39
N ILE A 74 -1.10 -9.33 -4.10
CA ILE A 74 -2.34 -8.92 -3.45
C ILE A 74 -2.39 -7.39 -3.55
N ALA A 75 -3.02 -6.90 -4.62
CA ALA A 75 -3.32 -5.49 -4.82
C ALA A 75 -4.74 -5.30 -4.26
N PRO A 76 -4.89 -4.63 -3.10
CA PRO A 76 -6.21 -4.25 -2.63
C PRO A 76 -6.89 -3.41 -3.71
N TRP A 77 -8.19 -3.61 -3.91
CA TRP A 77 -9.03 -2.89 -4.89
C TRP A 77 -9.05 -1.35 -4.77
N ASN A 78 -8.19 -0.76 -3.94
CA ASN A 78 -8.08 0.66 -3.67
C ASN A 78 -6.61 1.13 -3.58
N THR A 79 -5.67 0.50 -4.30
CA THR A 79 -4.26 0.94 -4.46
C THR A 79 -4.13 2.45 -4.66
N ARG A 80 -4.91 3.02 -5.59
CA ARG A 80 -5.01 4.46 -5.83
C ARG A 80 -5.22 5.26 -4.54
N ASP A 81 -6.08 4.79 -3.64
CA ASP A 81 -6.40 5.49 -2.40
C ASP A 81 -5.33 5.24 -1.33
N MET A 82 -4.72 4.06 -1.29
CA MET A 82 -3.61 3.77 -0.38
C MET A 82 -2.36 4.59 -0.72
N GLU A 83 -2.05 4.66 -2.01
CA GLU A 83 -0.93 5.45 -2.54
C GLU A 83 -1.30 6.93 -2.63
N GLN A 84 -2.59 7.27 -2.59
CA GLN A 84 -3.18 8.61 -2.77
C GLN A 84 -2.93 9.23 -4.15
N LYS A 85 -2.90 8.39 -5.19
CA LYS A 85 -2.91 8.80 -6.59
C LYS A 85 -4.29 9.33 -7.01
N SER A 86 -4.32 10.12 -8.08
CA SER A 86 -5.55 10.66 -8.68
C SER A 86 -6.32 9.61 -9.45
N ALA A 87 -5.61 8.70 -10.12
CA ALA A 87 -6.15 7.71 -11.02
C ALA A 87 -5.69 6.30 -10.66
N GLU A 88 -6.50 5.31 -11.04
CA GLU A 88 -6.16 3.90 -10.89
C GLU A 88 -5.16 3.51 -11.96
N HIS A 89 -4.14 2.74 -11.56
CA HIS A 89 -3.29 2.08 -12.52
C HIS A 89 -3.91 0.74 -12.90
N MET A 90 -3.53 0.21 -14.06
CA MET A 90 -4.17 -0.97 -14.59
C MET A 90 -3.70 -2.21 -13.81
N ASN A 91 -4.61 -2.82 -13.05
CA ASN A 91 -4.46 -4.16 -12.47
C ASN A 91 -5.03 -5.24 -13.40
N LEU A 92 -4.67 -5.17 -14.69
CA LEU A 92 -5.05 -6.15 -15.70
C LEU A 92 -3.80 -6.79 -16.29
N TRP A 93 -3.76 -8.11 -16.26
CA TRP A 93 -2.62 -8.90 -16.70
C TRP A 93 -2.90 -9.44 -18.10
N PRO A 94 -2.12 -9.04 -19.11
CA PRO A 94 -2.36 -9.45 -20.49
C PRO A 94 -2.06 -10.93 -20.67
N THR A 95 -2.95 -11.64 -21.36
CA THR A 95 -2.75 -13.06 -21.71
C THR A 95 -1.99 -13.26 -23.02
N HIS A 96 -1.63 -12.16 -23.70
CA HIS A 96 -1.04 -12.11 -25.04
C HIS A 96 -2.00 -12.62 -26.15
N LEU A 97 -3.29 -12.69 -25.84
CA LEU A 97 -4.37 -13.07 -26.75
C LEU A 97 -5.28 -11.88 -27.04
N TYR A 98 -5.82 -11.84 -28.25
CA TYR A 98 -6.92 -10.96 -28.60
C TYR A 98 -8.02 -11.71 -29.33
N VAL A 99 -9.24 -11.20 -29.20
CA VAL A 99 -10.45 -11.80 -29.76
C VAL A 99 -11.24 -10.77 -30.54
N THR A 100 -12.00 -11.24 -31.52
CA THR A 100 -13.01 -10.44 -32.20
C THR A 100 -14.40 -10.82 -31.70
N LYS A 101 -15.38 -9.92 -31.85
CA LYS A 101 -16.78 -10.16 -31.49
C LYS A 101 -17.29 -11.49 -32.02
N GLY A 102 -17.97 -12.26 -31.16
CA GLY A 102 -18.50 -13.59 -31.47
C GLY A 102 -17.47 -14.73 -31.33
N THR A 103 -16.19 -14.41 -31.07
CA THR A 103 -15.19 -15.45 -30.81
C THR A 103 -15.56 -16.19 -29.52
N LYS A 104 -15.90 -17.48 -29.65
CA LYS A 104 -16.14 -18.38 -28.52
C LYS A 104 -14.82 -18.96 -28.03
N PHE A 105 -14.57 -19.07 -26.73
CA PHE A 105 -13.44 -19.82 -26.18
C PHE A 105 -13.76 -20.31 -24.78
N GLU A 106 -13.05 -21.34 -24.33
CA GLU A 106 -13.22 -21.90 -22.99
C GLU A 106 -12.15 -21.32 -22.06
N VAL A 107 -12.51 -21.10 -20.80
CA VAL A 107 -11.57 -20.69 -19.76
C VAL A 107 -11.85 -21.45 -18.47
N GLU A 108 -10.79 -21.79 -17.75
CA GLU A 108 -10.86 -22.47 -16.46
C GLU A 108 -9.84 -21.90 -15.49
N ALA A 109 -10.27 -21.55 -14.28
CA ALA A 109 -9.36 -21.15 -13.21
C ALA A 109 -8.94 -22.38 -12.38
N LYS A 110 -7.64 -22.54 -12.13
CA LYS A 110 -7.06 -23.70 -11.43
C LYS A 110 -6.68 -23.35 -9.99
N GLY A 111 -6.84 -24.33 -9.08
CA GLY A 111 -6.52 -24.18 -7.66
C GLY A 111 -7.52 -23.29 -6.90
N LYS A 112 -7.24 -23.01 -5.62
CA LYS A 112 -8.01 -22.02 -4.87
C LYS A 112 -7.66 -20.63 -5.43
N THR A 113 -8.63 -19.95 -6.03
CA THR A 113 -8.42 -18.63 -6.62
C THR A 113 -9.74 -17.86 -6.67
N ASP A 114 -9.65 -16.52 -6.70
CA ASP A 114 -10.75 -15.62 -7.07
C ASP A 114 -10.21 -14.74 -8.19
N GLY A 115 -10.85 -14.76 -9.36
CA GLY A 115 -10.33 -14.07 -10.52
C GLY A 115 -11.42 -13.67 -11.49
N THR A 116 -11.11 -12.66 -12.27
CA THR A 116 -11.96 -12.14 -13.34
C THR A 116 -11.18 -12.18 -14.64
N LEU A 117 -11.76 -12.75 -15.69
CA LEU A 117 -11.28 -12.53 -17.07
C LEU A 117 -11.96 -11.28 -17.60
N LYS A 118 -11.19 -10.42 -18.28
CA LYS A 118 -11.69 -9.18 -18.86
C LYS A 118 -11.30 -9.09 -20.32
N ILE A 119 -12.24 -8.76 -21.19
CA ILE A 119 -11.95 -8.46 -22.60
C ILE A 119 -12.01 -6.95 -22.74
N PHE A 120 -10.87 -6.32 -23.00
CA PHE A 120 -10.71 -4.87 -23.01
C PHE A 120 -9.81 -4.39 -24.15
N LEU A 121 -10.22 -3.33 -24.86
CA LEU A 121 -9.40 -2.60 -25.81
C LEU A 121 -10.07 -1.26 -26.08
N ASP A 122 -9.43 -0.15 -25.71
CA ASP A 122 -9.98 1.21 -25.88
C ASP A 122 -9.09 2.10 -26.77
N GLY A 123 -7.99 1.54 -27.28
CA GLY A 123 -7.09 2.22 -28.20
C GLY A 123 -7.74 2.51 -29.56
N SER A 124 -7.25 3.51 -30.28
CA SER A 124 -7.63 3.75 -31.69
C SER A 124 -6.48 3.35 -32.61
N TYR A 125 -6.73 2.40 -33.50
CA TYR A 125 -5.71 1.82 -34.38
C TYR A 125 -6.06 2.10 -35.84
N HIS A 126 -5.14 2.68 -36.61
CA HIS A 126 -5.43 3.17 -37.96
C HIS A 126 -6.02 2.11 -38.89
N ASP A 127 -5.40 0.93 -38.93
CA ASP A 127 -5.77 -0.18 -39.81
C ASP A 127 -6.77 -1.16 -39.16
N PHE A 128 -7.33 -0.84 -38.00
CA PHE A 128 -8.21 -1.73 -37.26
C PHE A 128 -9.41 -1.01 -36.65
N VAL A 129 -10.59 -1.29 -37.22
CA VAL A 129 -11.87 -0.82 -36.71
C VAL A 129 -12.36 -1.78 -35.63
N ILE A 130 -12.50 -1.26 -34.41
CA ILE A 130 -12.99 -2.03 -33.27
C ILE A 130 -14.49 -2.24 -33.41
N ASN A 131 -14.91 -3.50 -33.58
CA ASN A 131 -16.32 -3.88 -33.62
C ASN A 131 -16.88 -3.96 -32.20
N LYS A 132 -17.26 -2.79 -31.66
CA LYS A 132 -17.75 -2.55 -30.28
C LYS A 132 -16.67 -2.82 -29.23
N HIS A 133 -16.35 -1.80 -28.44
CA HIS A 133 -15.48 -1.95 -27.28
C HIS A 133 -16.16 -2.86 -26.25
N SER A 134 -15.49 -3.95 -25.89
CA SER A 134 -15.87 -4.75 -24.72
C SER A 134 -15.18 -4.18 -23.48
N ASN A 135 -15.92 -4.15 -22.37
CA ASN A 135 -15.34 -3.91 -21.04
C ASN A 135 -15.90 -4.92 -20.02
N ASP A 136 -16.41 -6.04 -20.51
CA ASP A 136 -17.16 -7.01 -19.72
C ASP A 136 -16.21 -7.84 -18.84
N ASP A 137 -16.64 -8.02 -17.59
CA ASP A 137 -15.97 -8.82 -16.58
C ASP A 137 -16.63 -10.21 -16.49
N PHE A 138 -15.83 -11.26 -16.67
CA PHE A 138 -16.25 -12.66 -16.57
C PHE A 138 -15.66 -13.28 -15.30
N LYS A 139 -16.50 -13.50 -14.28
CA LYS A 139 -16.07 -14.15 -13.04
C LYS A 139 -15.64 -15.59 -13.29
N LEU A 140 -14.45 -15.94 -12.81
CA LEU A 140 -13.90 -17.29 -12.92
C LEU A 140 -14.14 -18.04 -11.60
N THR A 141 -14.77 -19.21 -11.68
CA THR A 141 -14.96 -20.09 -10.53
C THR A 141 -13.90 -21.20 -10.56
N PRO A 142 -13.18 -21.46 -9.45
CA PRO A 142 -12.21 -22.55 -9.35
C PRO A 142 -12.74 -23.90 -9.86
N GLY A 143 -11.97 -24.55 -10.73
CA GLY A 143 -12.28 -25.88 -11.28
C GLY A 143 -13.48 -25.94 -12.22
N LYS A 144 -14.15 -24.80 -12.49
CA LYS A 144 -15.25 -24.72 -13.44
C LYS A 144 -14.74 -24.19 -14.76
N ARG A 145 -14.96 -24.96 -15.82
CA ARG A 145 -14.77 -24.49 -17.18
C ARG A 145 -16.01 -23.72 -17.63
N ILE A 146 -15.80 -22.52 -18.18
CA ILE A 146 -16.86 -21.69 -18.75
C ILE A 146 -16.56 -21.40 -20.22
N VAL A 147 -17.61 -21.33 -21.04
CA VAL A 147 -17.53 -20.89 -22.42
C VAL A 147 -17.85 -19.40 -22.45
N ILE A 148 -16.94 -18.60 -23.00
CA ILE A 148 -17.10 -17.17 -23.21
C ILE A 148 -17.31 -16.93 -24.70
N GLU A 149 -18.35 -16.18 -25.05
CA GLU A 149 -18.49 -15.59 -26.38
C GLU A 149 -18.12 -14.11 -26.29
N ALA A 150 -17.08 -13.69 -27.01
CA ALA A 150 -16.58 -12.32 -26.95
C ALA A 150 -17.68 -11.32 -27.38
N PRO A 151 -18.08 -10.38 -26.52
CA PRO A 151 -19.19 -9.45 -26.80
C PRO A 151 -18.78 -8.30 -27.73
N GLY A 152 -17.47 -8.13 -27.93
CA GLY A 152 -16.82 -7.12 -28.75
C GLY A 152 -15.36 -7.52 -29.02
N ASP A 153 -14.65 -6.70 -29.80
CA ASP A 153 -13.22 -6.91 -30.03
C ASP A 153 -12.41 -6.48 -28.80
N GLY A 154 -11.36 -7.23 -28.45
CA GLY A 154 -10.44 -6.77 -27.41
C GLY A 154 -9.31 -7.72 -27.05
N VAL A 155 -8.38 -7.21 -26.24
CA VAL A 155 -7.31 -8.01 -25.63
C VAL A 155 -7.90 -8.74 -24.43
N VAL A 156 -7.52 -10.01 -24.28
CA VAL A 156 -7.92 -10.83 -23.15
C VAL A 156 -6.95 -10.59 -22.00
N TYR A 157 -7.47 -10.08 -20.89
CA TYR A 157 -6.75 -9.87 -19.64
C TYR A 157 -7.32 -10.77 -18.55
N VAL A 158 -6.52 -10.98 -17.51
CA VAL A 158 -7.00 -11.53 -16.24
C VAL A 158 -6.69 -10.57 -15.11
N ARG A 159 -7.56 -10.56 -14.10
CA ARG A 159 -7.38 -9.85 -12.84
C ARG A 159 -7.53 -10.87 -11.72
N ASN A 160 -6.55 -10.92 -10.83
CA ASN A 160 -6.66 -11.71 -9.61
C ASN A 160 -7.34 -10.83 -8.55
N ASP A 161 -8.46 -11.33 -8.07
CA ASP A 161 -9.30 -10.67 -7.09
C ASP A 161 -9.00 -11.19 -5.67
N SER A 162 -8.19 -12.26 -5.56
CA SER A 162 -7.81 -12.91 -4.32
C SER A 162 -6.79 -12.11 -3.51
N LYS A 163 -6.94 -12.15 -2.18
CA LYS A 163 -5.98 -11.61 -1.21
C LYS A 163 -5.06 -12.66 -0.60
N GLU A 164 -5.15 -13.90 -1.03
CA GLU A 164 -4.48 -15.03 -0.37
C GLU A 164 -3.80 -15.97 -1.35
N PHE A 165 -4.31 -16.07 -2.57
CA PHE A 165 -3.86 -17.07 -3.53
C PHE A 165 -3.52 -16.44 -4.88
N PRO A 166 -2.55 -17.00 -5.61
CA PRO A 166 -2.34 -16.65 -7.01
C PRO A 166 -3.52 -17.07 -7.87
N LEU A 167 -3.75 -16.31 -8.94
CA LEU A 167 -4.62 -16.72 -10.02
C LEU A 167 -3.85 -17.59 -11.00
N ASN A 168 -4.40 -18.74 -11.39
CA ASN A 168 -3.92 -19.53 -12.51
C ASN A 168 -5.10 -19.80 -13.44
N VAL A 169 -4.95 -19.48 -14.72
CA VAL A 169 -6.02 -19.59 -15.71
C VAL A 169 -5.53 -20.40 -16.89
N ASP A 170 -6.34 -21.35 -17.34
CA ASP A 170 -6.13 -22.00 -18.62
C ASP A 170 -7.18 -21.49 -19.61
N ILE A 171 -6.75 -21.12 -20.81
CA ILE A 171 -7.64 -20.66 -21.89
C ILE A 171 -7.58 -21.69 -23.02
N TYR A 172 -8.70 -22.35 -23.30
CA TYR A 172 -8.76 -23.44 -24.28
C TYR A 172 -9.51 -22.99 -25.54
N LYS A 173 -8.83 -23.09 -26.68
CA LYS A 173 -9.40 -23.19 -28.04
C LYS A 173 -8.27 -23.32 -29.06
N GLN A 174 -8.51 -24.01 -30.19
CA GLN A 174 -7.61 -23.97 -31.35
C GLN A 174 -7.79 -22.65 -32.12
N ASN A 175 -6.70 -21.92 -32.39
CA ASN A 175 -6.63 -20.72 -33.22
C ASN A 175 -7.19 -19.41 -32.61
N LEU A 176 -6.96 -19.15 -31.31
CA LEU A 176 -7.08 -17.78 -30.79
C LEU A 176 -5.98 -16.90 -31.39
N ASN A 177 -6.31 -15.63 -31.65
CA ASN A 177 -5.32 -14.72 -32.21
C ASN A 177 -4.36 -14.26 -31.10
N SER A 178 -3.06 -14.34 -31.39
CA SER A 178 -2.01 -13.74 -30.56
C SER A 178 -1.52 -12.43 -31.16
N TYR A 179 -0.95 -11.57 -30.34
CA TYR A 179 -0.28 -10.35 -30.79
C TYR A 179 1.16 -10.31 -30.25
N PRO A 180 2.11 -9.60 -30.91
CA PRO A 180 3.48 -9.53 -30.45
C PRO A 180 3.59 -8.83 -29.10
N VAL A 181 4.42 -9.38 -28.20
CA VAL A 181 4.69 -8.77 -26.89
C VAL A 181 6.19 -8.78 -26.58
N PHE A 182 6.75 -7.58 -26.40
CA PHE A 182 8.08 -7.40 -25.83
C PHE A 182 7.98 -7.34 -24.30
N THR A 183 8.53 -8.33 -23.61
CA THR A 183 8.62 -8.34 -22.14
C THR A 183 10.05 -8.09 -21.71
N ASP A 184 10.24 -7.05 -20.88
CA ASP A 184 11.57 -6.66 -20.40
C ASP A 184 12.32 -7.83 -19.74
N GLY A 185 13.56 -8.05 -20.15
CA GLY A 185 14.40 -9.16 -19.69
C GLY A 185 14.02 -10.55 -20.23
N GLN A 186 12.96 -10.68 -21.04
CA GLN A 186 12.50 -11.97 -21.57
C GLN A 186 12.51 -12.04 -23.10
N THR A 187 12.00 -11.01 -23.78
CA THR A 187 11.95 -10.94 -25.24
C THR A 187 13.14 -10.13 -25.75
N THR A 188 13.87 -10.64 -26.73
CA THR A 188 14.93 -9.85 -27.41
C THR A 188 14.34 -8.96 -28.51
N ASP A 189 14.98 -7.83 -28.83
CA ASP A 189 14.56 -6.96 -29.94
C ASP A 189 14.44 -7.73 -31.28
N LYS A 190 15.34 -8.69 -31.52
CA LYS A 190 15.35 -9.50 -32.74
C LYS A 190 14.13 -10.43 -32.81
N GLU A 191 13.76 -11.06 -31.70
CA GLU A 191 12.56 -11.90 -31.62
C GLU A 191 11.31 -11.05 -31.81
N PHE A 192 11.21 -9.93 -31.11
CA PHE A 192 10.07 -9.04 -31.22
C PHE A 192 9.92 -8.45 -32.62
N LEU A 193 11.01 -8.03 -33.26
CA LEU A 193 11.00 -7.59 -34.66
C LEU A 193 10.47 -8.68 -35.60
N LYS A 194 10.94 -9.92 -35.43
CA LYS A 194 10.45 -11.05 -36.22
C LYS A 194 8.96 -11.28 -36.03
N GLU A 195 8.46 -11.17 -34.80
CA GLU A 195 7.02 -11.25 -34.51
C GLU A 195 6.24 -10.10 -35.17
N LEU A 196 6.73 -8.85 -35.06
CA LEU A 196 6.11 -7.69 -35.70
C LEU A 196 6.04 -7.85 -37.22
N GLN A 197 7.08 -8.38 -37.86
CA GLN A 197 7.14 -8.58 -39.32
C GLN A 197 6.24 -9.71 -39.83
N THR A 198 5.87 -10.66 -38.98
CA THR A 198 5.12 -11.87 -39.39
C THR A 198 3.69 -11.90 -38.88
N THR A 199 3.35 -11.08 -37.87
CA THR A 199 2.02 -11.05 -37.28
C THR A 199 0.97 -10.45 -38.22
N LYS A 200 -0.28 -10.89 -38.04
CA LYS A 200 -1.47 -10.22 -38.60
C LYS A 200 -2.20 -9.36 -37.57
N ALA A 201 -1.72 -9.33 -36.32
CA ALA A 201 -2.32 -8.53 -35.27
C ALA A 201 -2.09 -7.03 -35.55
N PRO A 202 -3.13 -6.20 -35.40
CA PRO A 202 -3.05 -4.77 -35.71
C PRO A 202 -2.27 -3.96 -34.68
N PHE A 203 -2.08 -4.52 -33.49
CA PHE A 203 -1.32 -3.92 -32.40
C PHE A 203 -0.29 -4.88 -31.83
N ALA A 204 0.70 -4.31 -31.15
CA ALA A 204 1.73 -4.99 -30.39
C ALA A 204 1.96 -4.27 -29.06
N GLN A 205 2.58 -4.94 -28.10
CA GLN A 205 2.77 -4.39 -26.76
C GLN A 205 4.23 -4.46 -26.32
N ILE A 206 4.66 -3.46 -25.57
CA ILE A 206 5.91 -3.45 -24.80
C ILE A 206 5.52 -3.36 -23.32
N THR A 207 6.01 -4.27 -22.47
CA THR A 207 5.67 -4.31 -21.04
C THR A 207 6.91 -4.44 -20.17
N ASN A 208 6.90 -3.75 -19.04
CA ASN A 208 7.93 -3.80 -17.99
C ASN A 208 7.26 -3.77 -16.61
N GLY A 209 8.02 -3.54 -15.53
CA GLY A 209 7.51 -3.48 -14.16
C GLY A 209 6.53 -2.35 -13.86
N TYR A 210 6.57 -1.24 -14.59
CA TYR A 210 5.77 -0.03 -14.32
C TYR A 210 4.71 0.27 -15.38
N THR A 211 4.90 -0.18 -16.62
CA THR A 211 4.12 0.30 -17.76
C THR A 211 3.76 -0.81 -18.73
N ASN A 212 2.61 -0.65 -19.37
CA ASN A 212 2.19 -1.38 -20.55
C ASN A 212 1.99 -0.37 -21.67
N PHE A 213 2.76 -0.49 -22.74
CA PHE A 213 2.68 0.36 -23.92
C PHE A 213 2.10 -0.45 -25.08
N LEU A 214 0.82 -0.24 -25.39
CA LEU A 214 0.10 -0.94 -26.45
C LEU A 214 -0.07 -0.01 -27.66
N TRP A 215 0.45 -0.43 -28.81
CA TRP A 215 0.59 0.45 -29.97
C TRP A 215 0.33 -0.28 -31.29
N GLU A 216 0.13 0.48 -32.37
CA GLU A 216 -0.03 -0.08 -33.72
C GLU A 216 1.23 -0.84 -34.18
N THR A 217 1.07 -2.08 -34.63
CA THR A 217 2.16 -2.95 -35.11
C THR A 217 2.95 -2.27 -36.23
N ARG A 218 2.24 -1.74 -37.23
CA ARG A 218 2.83 -1.03 -38.36
C ARG A 218 3.68 0.14 -37.90
N ARG A 219 3.20 0.92 -36.94
CA ARG A 219 3.94 2.08 -36.44
C ARG A 219 5.20 1.67 -35.69
N MET A 220 5.17 0.57 -34.94
CA MET A 220 6.38 0.03 -34.31
C MET A 220 7.44 -0.35 -35.36
N LEU A 221 7.04 -0.98 -36.47
CA LEU A 221 7.93 -1.31 -37.59
C LEU A 221 8.49 -0.04 -38.26
N GLU A 222 7.62 0.92 -38.59
CA GLU A 222 8.05 2.20 -39.19
C GLU A 222 9.06 2.94 -38.31
N MET A 223 8.87 2.92 -36.98
CA MET A 223 9.82 3.52 -36.05
C MET A 223 11.12 2.74 -35.95
N TYR A 224 11.08 1.41 -36.00
CA TYR A 224 12.28 0.58 -36.08
C TYR A 224 13.11 0.91 -37.31
N GLU A 225 12.49 0.95 -38.49
CA GLU A 225 13.15 1.31 -39.75
C GLU A 225 13.69 2.74 -39.74
N LYS A 226 12.88 3.71 -39.26
CA LYS A 226 13.26 5.11 -39.20
C LYS A 226 14.41 5.39 -38.23
N GLN A 227 14.40 4.77 -37.05
CA GLN A 227 15.48 4.94 -36.07
C GLN A 227 16.72 4.13 -36.44
N ASN A 228 16.57 3.06 -37.23
CA ASN A 228 17.64 2.16 -37.64
C ASN A 228 18.47 1.68 -36.44
N ASP A 229 17.78 1.30 -35.35
CA ASP A 229 18.39 0.94 -34.08
C ASP A 229 18.00 -0.50 -33.69
N PRO A 230 18.95 -1.46 -33.70
CA PRO A 230 18.67 -2.86 -33.37
C PRO A 230 18.29 -3.08 -31.90
N LYS A 231 18.36 -2.04 -31.05
CA LYS A 231 17.97 -2.05 -29.63
C LYS A 231 16.76 -1.14 -29.34
N LEU A 232 16.02 -0.73 -30.36
CA LEU A 232 14.94 0.24 -30.21
C LEU A 232 13.91 -0.16 -29.14
N PHE A 233 13.44 -1.41 -29.13
CA PHE A 233 12.36 -1.84 -28.25
C PHE A 233 12.83 -1.99 -26.80
N SER A 234 14.05 -2.50 -26.60
CA SER A 234 14.71 -2.47 -25.28
C SER A 234 14.84 -1.03 -24.76
N LYS A 235 15.22 -0.07 -25.62
CA LYS A 235 15.30 1.34 -25.23
C LYS A 235 13.92 1.90 -24.91
N VAL A 236 12.89 1.63 -25.71
CA VAL A 236 11.50 2.06 -25.43
C VAL A 236 11.02 1.50 -24.10
N SER A 237 11.24 0.20 -23.84
CA SER A 237 10.94 -0.44 -22.55
C SER A 237 11.60 0.31 -21.39
N LYS A 238 12.91 0.57 -21.50
CA LYS A 238 13.66 1.31 -20.49
C LYS A 238 13.13 2.73 -20.28
N ARG A 239 12.79 3.46 -21.35
CA ARG A 239 12.28 4.84 -21.26
C ARG A 239 10.99 4.91 -20.45
N PHE A 240 10.03 4.02 -20.73
CA PHE A 240 8.78 3.98 -19.97
C PHE A 240 8.96 3.45 -18.54
N TYR A 241 9.89 2.50 -18.33
CA TYR A 241 10.30 2.08 -16.99
C TYR A 241 10.84 3.27 -16.19
N ASP A 242 11.77 4.04 -16.76
CA ASP A 242 12.36 5.21 -16.13
C ASP A 242 11.28 6.25 -15.76
N ILE A 243 10.32 6.53 -16.66
CA ILE A 243 9.18 7.40 -16.34
C ILE A 243 8.44 6.91 -15.09
N GLY A 244 7.97 5.66 -15.10
CA GLY A 244 7.23 5.10 -13.97
C GLY A 244 8.03 5.11 -12.66
N LYS A 245 9.32 4.77 -12.73
CA LYS A 245 10.23 4.76 -11.57
C LYS A 245 10.44 6.15 -11.00
N TYR A 246 10.82 7.14 -11.82
CA TYR A 246 11.07 8.51 -11.33
C TYR A 246 9.79 9.17 -10.79
N TYR A 247 8.63 8.93 -11.38
CA TYR A 247 7.36 9.41 -10.82
C TYR A 247 7.06 8.77 -9.46
N SER A 248 7.31 7.47 -9.32
CA SER A 248 7.13 6.74 -8.06
C SER A 248 8.10 7.22 -6.98
N ASP A 249 9.37 7.44 -7.34
CA ASP A 249 10.39 8.00 -6.44
C ASP A 249 10.03 9.41 -5.97
N ASN A 250 9.60 10.29 -6.88
CA ASN A 250 9.10 11.62 -6.53
C ASN A 250 7.92 11.54 -5.55
N PHE A 251 7.06 10.54 -5.75
CA PHE A 251 5.90 10.32 -4.89
C PHE A 251 6.23 9.57 -3.59
N GLY A 252 7.50 9.16 -3.41
CA GLY A 252 7.99 8.47 -2.22
C GLY A 252 7.49 7.03 -2.09
N ILE A 253 7.21 6.34 -3.20
CA ILE A 253 6.77 4.94 -3.19
C ILE A 253 7.70 4.05 -4.02
N ASP A 254 7.92 2.81 -3.56
CA ASP A 254 8.73 1.81 -4.26
C ASP A 254 8.19 0.41 -3.98
N THR A 255 8.42 -0.54 -4.89
CA THR A 255 7.98 -1.94 -4.73
C THR A 255 8.71 -2.68 -3.60
N SER A 256 9.93 -2.24 -3.26
CA SER A 256 10.71 -2.78 -2.13
C SER A 256 10.22 -2.31 -0.77
N TYR A 257 9.42 -1.25 -0.73
CA TYR A 257 8.85 -0.74 0.51
C TYR A 257 7.60 -1.49 0.95
N THR A 258 7.25 -1.30 2.22
CA THR A 258 6.05 -1.88 2.86
C THR A 258 5.11 -0.79 3.35
N GLY A 259 3.93 -1.15 3.87
CA GLY A 259 2.98 -0.16 4.38
C GLY A 259 2.47 0.79 3.30
N VAL A 260 2.20 2.05 3.66
CA VAL A 260 1.73 3.07 2.69
C VAL A 260 2.82 3.60 1.76
N ALA A 261 4.10 3.28 2.02
CA ALA A 261 5.21 3.59 1.11
C ALA A 261 5.36 2.56 -0.03
N LYS A 262 4.63 1.44 0.03
CA LYS A 262 4.67 0.42 -1.01
C LYS A 262 4.03 0.94 -2.30
N ASN A 263 4.73 0.80 -3.42
CA ASN A 263 4.13 0.90 -4.75
C ASN A 263 3.59 -0.48 -5.14
N HIS A 264 2.27 -0.59 -5.31
CA HIS A 264 1.64 -1.82 -5.76
C HIS A 264 1.89 -2.04 -7.25
N VAL A 265 1.92 -3.31 -7.67
CA VAL A 265 2.42 -3.75 -9.01
C VAL A 265 1.44 -3.46 -10.16
N GLU A 266 0.64 -2.40 -10.04
CA GLU A 266 -0.25 -1.94 -11.09
C GLU A 266 0.53 -1.13 -12.13
N LYS A 267 0.18 -1.33 -13.40
CA LYS A 267 0.93 -0.74 -14.51
C LYS A 267 0.20 0.46 -15.10
N LEU A 268 0.96 1.48 -15.46
CA LEU A 268 0.48 2.56 -16.30
C LEU A 268 0.20 2.01 -17.71
N GLN A 269 -1.06 2.00 -18.12
CA GLN A 269 -1.46 1.64 -19.47
C GLN A 269 -1.32 2.86 -20.39
N VAL A 270 -0.57 2.74 -21.47
CA VAL A 270 -0.34 3.79 -22.47
C VAL A 270 -0.79 3.29 -23.83
N GLU A 271 -1.69 4.03 -24.48
CA GLU A 271 -2.34 3.62 -25.74
C GLU A 271 -2.60 4.82 -26.67
N THR A 272 -2.89 4.53 -27.94
CA THR A 272 -3.38 5.54 -28.89
C THR A 272 -4.85 5.87 -28.67
N SER A 273 -5.27 7.10 -28.97
CA SER A 273 -6.70 7.44 -29.12
C SER A 273 -6.90 8.51 -30.18
N LYS A 274 -7.98 8.43 -30.95
CA LYS A 274 -8.41 9.49 -31.88
C LYS A 274 -9.45 10.45 -31.26
N ASN A 275 -9.92 10.14 -30.05
CA ASN A 275 -11.15 10.75 -29.48
C ASN A 275 -10.88 11.78 -28.36
N HIS A 276 -9.62 12.00 -27.96
CA HIS A 276 -9.28 12.75 -26.74
C HIS A 276 -8.42 14.00 -26.97
N GLY A 277 -8.63 14.74 -28.07
CA GLY A 277 -7.87 15.97 -28.33
C GLY A 277 -6.36 15.71 -28.43
N PHE A 278 -5.53 16.36 -27.61
CA PHE A 278 -4.08 16.14 -27.59
C PHE A 278 -3.66 14.90 -26.76
N GLY A 279 -4.36 14.61 -25.66
CA GLY A 279 -4.12 13.49 -24.77
C GLY A 279 -5.16 13.43 -23.64
N TYR A 280 -5.18 12.31 -22.92
CA TYR A 280 -6.06 12.12 -21.77
C TYR A 280 -5.44 11.16 -20.75
N ALA A 281 -5.63 11.48 -19.47
CA ALA A 281 -5.29 10.62 -18.35
C ALA A 281 -6.53 10.24 -17.53
N GLY A 282 -6.73 8.94 -17.36
CA GLY A 282 -7.80 8.35 -16.55
C GLY A 282 -7.33 7.01 -15.99
N TYR A 283 -8.04 5.92 -16.25
CA TYR A 283 -7.50 4.57 -15.93
C TYR A 283 -6.36 4.13 -16.89
N ARG A 284 -6.11 4.93 -17.94
CA ARG A 284 -5.04 4.81 -18.92
C ARG A 284 -4.56 6.20 -19.34
N VAL A 285 -3.37 6.27 -19.94
CA VAL A 285 -2.89 7.44 -20.67
C VAL A 285 -3.14 7.21 -22.16
N ALA A 286 -4.11 7.94 -22.69
CA ALA A 286 -4.46 7.93 -24.10
C ALA A 286 -3.74 9.08 -24.81
N VAL A 287 -3.09 8.75 -25.93
CA VAL A 287 -2.26 9.68 -26.69
C VAL A 287 -2.78 9.80 -28.11
N THR A 288 -2.91 11.02 -28.63
CA THR A 288 -3.41 11.23 -30.00
C THR A 288 -2.29 11.32 -31.04
N PRO A 289 -2.21 10.41 -32.03
CA PRO A 289 -1.35 10.57 -33.20
C PRO A 289 -1.83 11.74 -34.09
N PRO A 290 -0.94 12.46 -34.80
CA PRO A 290 0.49 12.21 -34.95
C PRO A 290 1.40 12.94 -33.96
N HIS A 291 0.84 13.65 -32.95
CA HIS A 291 1.56 14.71 -32.25
C HIS A 291 2.66 14.22 -31.30
N TRP A 292 2.48 13.09 -30.61
CA TRP A 292 3.39 12.58 -29.56
C TRP A 292 4.14 11.24 -29.85
N PRO A 293 3.71 10.35 -30.78
CA PRO A 293 4.24 8.98 -30.88
C PRO A 293 5.75 8.86 -31.10
N ASN A 294 6.35 9.76 -31.89
CA ASN A 294 7.75 9.63 -32.27
C ASN A 294 8.71 9.76 -31.09
N SER A 295 8.36 10.62 -30.13
CA SER A 295 9.21 10.88 -28.96
C SER A 295 9.37 9.65 -28.07
N PHE A 296 8.44 8.68 -28.11
CA PHE A 296 8.54 7.43 -27.34
C PHE A 296 9.68 6.55 -27.86
N PHE A 297 9.96 6.67 -29.15
CA PHE A 297 11.00 5.94 -29.87
C PHE A 297 12.32 6.71 -29.95
N THR A 298 12.43 7.90 -29.38
CA THR A 298 13.68 8.70 -29.33
C THR A 298 14.04 9.13 -27.91
N ASP A 299 15.23 9.71 -27.73
CA ASP A 299 15.66 10.24 -26.43
C ASP A 299 14.94 11.54 -26.03
N GLY A 300 14.14 12.11 -26.93
CA GLY A 300 13.30 13.29 -26.67
C GLY A 300 12.12 13.03 -25.72
N TYR A 301 11.91 11.80 -25.22
CA TYR A 301 10.83 11.50 -24.28
C TYR A 301 10.92 12.30 -22.97
N LYS A 302 12.14 12.63 -22.51
CA LYS A 302 12.36 13.40 -21.28
C LYS A 302 11.95 14.88 -21.41
N SER A 303 11.93 15.41 -22.63
CA SER A 303 11.49 16.77 -22.94
C SER A 303 10.07 16.86 -23.49
N ASN A 304 9.40 15.72 -23.73
CA ASN A 304 8.01 15.72 -24.19
C ASN A 304 7.05 16.11 -23.06
N TRP A 305 6.79 17.41 -22.97
CA TRP A 305 5.88 17.98 -21.98
C TRP A 305 4.48 17.35 -22.03
N GLY A 306 3.88 17.19 -23.21
CA GLY A 306 2.52 16.67 -23.35
C GLY A 306 2.35 15.26 -22.79
N LEU A 307 3.28 14.35 -23.14
CA LEU A 307 3.29 13.00 -22.57
C LEU A 307 3.43 13.04 -21.05
N LEU A 308 4.46 13.74 -20.57
CA LEU A 308 4.76 13.79 -19.14
C LEU A 308 3.62 14.45 -18.36
N HIS A 309 2.88 15.37 -18.98
CA HIS A 309 1.73 16.06 -18.41
C HIS A 309 0.55 15.13 -18.17
N GLU A 310 0.18 14.32 -19.16
CA GLU A 310 -0.86 13.29 -18.98
C GLU A 310 -0.44 12.22 -17.98
N ILE A 311 0.81 11.77 -18.05
CA ILE A 311 1.33 10.83 -17.05
C ILE A 311 1.28 11.46 -15.66
N GLY A 312 1.65 12.73 -15.50
CA GLY A 312 1.60 13.43 -14.23
C GLY A 312 0.19 13.51 -13.63
N HIS A 313 -0.85 13.57 -14.46
CA HIS A 313 -2.24 13.49 -14.00
C HIS A 313 -2.58 12.16 -13.33
N MET A 314 -1.82 11.09 -13.51
CA MET A 314 -2.04 9.80 -12.84
C MET A 314 -1.52 9.79 -11.38
N TRP A 315 -0.53 10.65 -11.07
CA TRP A 315 0.12 10.73 -9.75
C TRP A 315 -0.34 11.93 -8.91
N GLN A 316 -1.35 12.71 -9.32
CA GLN A 316 -1.79 13.87 -8.52
C GLN A 316 -2.44 13.45 -7.21
N ASN A 317 -1.87 13.90 -6.09
CA ASN A 317 -2.53 13.73 -4.79
C ASN A 317 -3.71 14.70 -4.63
N GLN A 318 -4.90 14.14 -4.38
CA GLN A 318 -6.12 14.92 -4.24
C GLN A 318 -6.21 15.70 -2.93
N ASN A 319 -5.46 15.31 -1.89
CA ASN A 319 -5.47 15.97 -0.60
C ASN A 319 -4.83 17.37 -0.62
N TYR A 320 -3.93 17.63 -1.58
CA TYR A 320 -3.28 18.93 -1.73
C TYR A 320 -3.50 19.61 -3.08
N LYS A 321 -4.36 19.04 -3.95
CA LYS A 321 -4.78 19.69 -5.19
C LYS A 321 -5.73 20.86 -4.86
N LEU A 322 -5.17 22.06 -4.75
CA LEU A 322 -5.91 23.31 -4.52
C LEU A 322 -6.85 23.62 -5.69
N ASP A 323 -7.78 24.56 -5.47
CA ASP A 323 -8.61 25.05 -6.57
C ASP A 323 -7.74 25.70 -7.67
N GLY A 324 -8.03 25.38 -8.93
CA GLY A 324 -7.19 25.75 -10.08
C GLY A 324 -5.88 24.95 -10.22
N TRP A 325 -5.55 24.01 -9.33
CA TRP A 325 -4.35 23.17 -9.45
C TRP A 325 -4.55 21.89 -10.28
N GLY A 326 -5.71 21.73 -10.94
CA GLY A 326 -5.96 20.63 -11.88
C GLY A 326 -4.81 20.44 -12.87
N GLU A 327 -4.36 21.54 -13.46
CA GLU A 327 -3.26 21.60 -14.44
C GLU A 327 -1.92 22.06 -13.84
N SER A 328 -1.80 22.06 -12.52
CA SER A 328 -0.61 22.60 -11.84
C SER A 328 0.10 21.55 -11.02
N SER A 329 -0.64 20.75 -10.23
CA SER A 329 -0.02 19.76 -9.36
C SER A 329 0.57 18.56 -10.12
N ASN A 330 0.07 18.25 -11.32
CA ASN A 330 0.74 17.32 -12.24
C ASN A 330 2.03 17.93 -12.78
N ASN A 331 2.02 19.21 -13.16
CA ASN A 331 3.22 19.89 -13.67
C ASN A 331 4.33 20.02 -12.63
N MET A 332 3.99 20.12 -11.34
CA MET A 332 4.98 20.02 -10.25
C MET A 332 5.73 18.69 -10.28
N LEU A 333 5.03 17.57 -10.52
CA LEU A 333 5.66 16.25 -10.68
C LEU A 333 6.57 16.18 -11.91
N ILE A 334 6.18 16.81 -13.03
CA ILE A 334 7.00 16.88 -14.25
C ILE A 334 8.30 17.64 -13.97
N THR A 335 8.23 18.79 -13.28
CA THR A 335 9.42 19.55 -12.90
C THR A 335 10.38 18.69 -12.10
N MET A 336 9.85 17.96 -11.12
CA MET A 336 10.62 17.02 -10.29
C MET A 336 11.21 15.86 -11.12
N TYR A 337 10.44 15.32 -12.05
CA TYR A 337 10.89 14.29 -12.98
C TYR A 337 12.04 14.80 -13.86
N GLN A 338 11.89 15.95 -14.53
CA GLN A 338 12.91 16.49 -15.43
C GLN A 338 14.18 16.87 -14.68
N LYS A 339 14.05 17.45 -13.48
CA LYS A 339 15.17 17.73 -12.58
C LYS A 339 15.99 16.47 -12.30
N ARG A 340 15.36 15.38 -11.88
CA ARG A 340 16.05 14.13 -11.48
C ARG A 340 16.46 13.26 -12.67
N ALA A 341 15.56 12.99 -13.61
CA ALA A 341 15.78 12.07 -14.74
C ALA A 341 16.76 12.59 -15.80
N SER A 342 17.00 13.91 -15.83
CA SER A 342 17.90 14.54 -16.81
C SER A 342 18.96 15.45 -16.18
N ASN A 343 19.10 15.45 -14.86
CA ASN A 343 19.97 16.39 -14.15
C ASN A 343 19.74 17.85 -14.63
N ASN A 344 18.47 18.25 -14.64
CA ASN A 344 17.95 19.51 -15.17
C ASN A 344 18.03 19.75 -16.68
N GLU A 345 18.69 18.94 -17.51
CA GLU A 345 18.87 19.21 -18.95
C GLU A 345 17.56 19.56 -19.69
N TYR A 346 16.44 18.94 -19.31
CA TYR A 346 15.12 19.19 -19.90
C TYR A 346 14.15 19.97 -19.01
N ASN A 347 14.63 20.57 -17.91
CA ASN A 347 13.76 21.33 -17.01
C ASN A 347 13.13 22.52 -17.75
N ARG A 348 11.80 22.67 -17.65
CA ARG A 348 11.00 23.73 -18.28
C ARG A 348 11.58 25.14 -18.04
N PHE A 349 12.20 25.40 -16.90
CA PHE A 349 12.78 26.70 -16.57
C PHE A 349 14.02 27.08 -17.40
N LEU A 350 14.59 26.14 -18.14
CA LEU A 350 15.66 26.40 -19.10
C LEU A 350 15.18 27.00 -20.43
N ASP A 351 13.89 26.96 -20.71
CA ASP A 351 13.33 27.61 -21.90
C ASP A 351 13.57 29.13 -21.83
N LYS A 352 14.21 29.68 -22.88
CA LYS A 352 14.49 31.12 -23.00
C LYS A 352 13.22 31.97 -22.86
N ASN A 353 12.07 31.43 -23.28
CA ASN A 353 10.78 32.10 -23.14
C ASN A 353 10.29 32.16 -21.67
N VAL A 354 10.78 31.26 -20.81
CA VAL A 354 10.46 31.22 -19.37
C VAL A 354 11.40 32.12 -18.56
N THR A 355 12.56 32.51 -19.10
CA THR A 355 13.50 33.40 -18.40
C THR A 355 12.88 34.76 -18.04
N LYS A 356 11.96 35.28 -18.88
CA LYS A 356 11.21 36.51 -18.57
C LYS A 356 10.30 36.34 -17.35
N PHE A 357 9.69 35.16 -17.20
CA PHE A 357 8.89 34.82 -16.02
C PHE A 357 9.77 34.78 -14.76
N LEU A 358 10.92 34.10 -14.81
CA LEU A 358 11.86 34.03 -13.68
C LEU A 358 12.33 35.42 -13.24
N ARG A 359 12.76 36.26 -14.19
CA ARG A 359 13.20 37.64 -13.89
C ARG A 359 12.11 38.50 -13.26
N ARG A 360 10.86 38.33 -13.70
CA ARG A 360 9.72 39.01 -13.08
C ARG A 360 9.50 38.57 -11.64
N VAL A 361 9.56 37.26 -11.37
CA VAL A 361 9.42 36.73 -10.01
C VAL A 361 10.53 37.25 -9.10
N GLU A 362 11.77 37.22 -9.59
CA GLU A 362 12.95 37.73 -8.90
C GLU A 362 12.82 39.21 -8.53
N SER A 363 12.55 40.09 -9.50
CA SER A 363 12.35 41.53 -9.24
C SER A 363 11.19 41.77 -8.28
N SER A 364 10.11 40.99 -8.35
CA SER A 364 8.99 41.13 -7.40
C SER A 364 9.42 40.81 -5.97
N PHE A 365 10.19 39.74 -5.76
CA PHE A 365 10.67 39.37 -4.42
C PHE A 365 11.66 40.39 -3.85
N GLU A 366 12.52 40.97 -4.68
CA GLU A 366 13.44 42.06 -4.34
C GLU A 366 12.69 43.34 -3.93
N GLU A 367 11.62 43.68 -4.65
CA GLU A 367 10.75 44.83 -4.37
C GLU A 367 9.77 44.59 -3.21
N GLY A 368 9.77 43.40 -2.60
CA GLY A 368 8.83 43.05 -1.54
C GLY A 368 7.38 42.86 -2.01
N LYS A 369 7.18 42.65 -3.32
CA LYS A 369 5.87 42.45 -3.95
C LYS A 369 5.56 40.97 -4.14
N ILE A 370 4.28 40.65 -4.19
CA ILE A 370 3.79 39.35 -4.66
C ILE A 370 3.97 39.32 -6.19
N PRO A 371 4.53 38.24 -6.79
CA PRO A 371 4.94 38.22 -8.19
C PRO A 371 3.81 38.23 -9.22
N TYR A 372 2.55 38.18 -8.77
CA TYR A 372 1.36 38.05 -9.61
C TYR A 372 0.22 38.94 -9.09
N ASN A 373 -0.73 39.28 -9.98
CA ASN A 373 -1.81 40.24 -9.72
C ASN A 373 -2.95 39.63 -8.87
N ASP A 374 -2.69 39.23 -7.62
CA ASP A 374 -3.65 38.71 -6.63
C ASP A 374 -4.46 37.47 -7.03
N LYS A 375 -4.14 36.81 -8.15
CA LYS A 375 -4.69 35.50 -8.52
C LYS A 375 -3.95 34.39 -7.78
N SER A 376 -4.64 33.35 -7.31
CA SER A 376 -4.00 32.22 -6.62
C SER A 376 -2.81 31.63 -7.42
N ILE A 377 -1.78 31.20 -6.69
CA ILE A 377 -0.60 30.54 -7.26
C ILE A 377 -1.04 29.32 -8.09
N ARG A 378 -0.54 29.16 -9.33
CA ARG A 378 -0.89 28.07 -10.25
C ARG A 378 0.15 27.96 -11.36
N GLY A 379 0.10 26.93 -12.20
CA GLY A 379 0.99 26.75 -13.35
C GLY A 379 2.48 26.90 -13.00
N MET A 380 3.20 27.72 -13.77
CA MET A 380 4.64 27.96 -13.58
C MET A 380 4.99 28.50 -12.19
N GLN A 381 4.11 29.26 -11.53
CA GLN A 381 4.36 29.74 -10.17
C GLN A 381 4.43 28.58 -9.17
N SER A 382 3.48 27.65 -9.22
CA SER A 382 3.47 26.47 -8.32
C SER A 382 4.64 25.53 -8.59
N MET A 383 5.03 25.37 -9.86
CA MET A 383 6.20 24.60 -10.24
C MET A 383 7.50 25.20 -9.66
N LEU A 384 7.67 26.52 -9.79
CA LEU A 384 8.86 27.21 -9.28
C LEU A 384 8.91 27.14 -7.75
N MET A 385 7.79 27.35 -7.07
CA MET A 385 7.70 27.24 -5.61
C MET A 385 8.17 25.86 -5.12
N VAL A 386 7.71 24.78 -5.75
CA VAL A 386 8.12 23.41 -5.37
C VAL A 386 9.56 23.12 -5.75
N GLU A 387 10.04 23.61 -6.89
CA GLU A 387 11.45 23.50 -7.24
C GLU A 387 12.36 24.23 -6.24
N GLN A 388 11.95 25.38 -5.73
CA GLN A 388 12.68 26.13 -4.71
C GLN A 388 12.77 25.37 -3.39
N LEU A 389 11.65 24.80 -2.92
CA LEU A 389 11.63 23.94 -1.74
C LEU A 389 12.53 22.72 -1.95
N ASP A 390 12.33 21.97 -3.02
CA ASP A 390 13.09 20.75 -3.31
C ASP A 390 14.59 21.04 -3.49
N THR A 391 14.95 22.20 -4.04
CA THR A 391 16.36 22.62 -4.17
C THR A 391 16.98 23.00 -2.82
N ALA A 392 16.24 23.69 -1.96
CA ALA A 392 16.73 24.11 -0.65
C ALA A 392 17.00 22.94 0.32
N PHE A 393 16.35 21.80 0.07
CA PHE A 393 16.40 20.59 0.89
C PHE A 393 16.89 19.36 0.10
N ASP A 394 17.86 19.55 -0.79
CA ASP A 394 18.64 18.50 -1.45
C ASP A 394 17.83 17.39 -2.17
N GLY A 395 16.64 17.71 -2.67
CA GLY A 395 15.80 16.74 -3.39
C GLY A 395 15.01 15.79 -2.49
N GLU A 396 15.06 15.98 -1.17
CA GLU A 396 14.40 15.12 -0.19
C GLU A 396 12.98 15.60 0.17
N PHE A 397 12.61 16.82 -0.21
CA PHE A 397 11.30 17.41 0.13
C PHE A 397 10.12 16.60 -0.41
N TYR A 398 10.07 16.36 -1.73
CA TYR A 398 8.85 15.89 -2.39
C TYR A 398 8.42 14.45 -2.03
N PRO A 399 9.35 13.48 -1.89
CA PRO A 399 9.02 12.14 -1.39
C PRO A 399 8.46 12.17 0.04
N ARG A 400 9.08 12.95 0.94
CA ARG A 400 8.64 13.13 2.33
C ARG A 400 7.27 13.78 2.41
N PHE A 401 7.04 14.81 1.59
CA PHE A 401 5.78 15.52 1.52
C PHE A 401 4.64 14.58 1.16
N ASN A 402 4.82 13.74 0.13
CA ASN A 402 3.80 12.75 -0.24
C ASN A 402 3.61 11.66 0.82
N GLN A 403 4.69 11.19 1.45
CA GLN A 403 4.61 10.23 2.54
C GLN A 403 3.84 10.80 3.74
N TYR A 404 4.09 12.05 4.13
CA TYR A 404 3.36 12.74 5.19
C TYR A 404 1.85 12.71 4.94
N TYR A 405 1.40 12.97 3.70
CA TYR A 405 -0.03 12.91 3.38
C TYR A 405 -0.61 11.49 3.53
N ARG A 406 0.14 10.44 3.18
CA ARG A 406 -0.27 9.05 3.37
C ARG A 406 -0.30 8.62 4.84
N THR A 407 0.62 9.13 5.65
CA THR A 407 0.78 8.82 7.08
C THR A 407 -0.04 9.69 8.02
N HIS A 408 -0.69 10.74 7.52
CA HIS A 408 -1.53 11.65 8.32
C HIS A 408 -2.99 11.71 7.87
N PHE A 409 -3.29 11.59 6.57
CA PHE A 409 -4.64 11.75 6.04
C PHE A 409 -5.16 10.49 5.37
N ARG A 410 -6.48 10.41 5.19
CA ARG A 410 -7.10 9.43 4.28
C ARG A 410 -7.09 10.03 2.87
N ALA A 411 -7.19 9.18 1.84
CA ALA A 411 -7.32 9.70 0.48
C ALA A 411 -8.59 10.56 0.34
N ARG A 412 -8.46 11.70 -0.36
CA ARG A 412 -9.57 12.63 -0.68
C ARG A 412 -10.35 13.08 0.56
N SER A 413 -9.74 13.10 1.74
CA SER A 413 -10.45 13.43 2.98
C SER A 413 -10.42 14.91 3.34
N ILE A 414 -9.56 15.70 2.69
CA ILE A 414 -9.40 17.12 2.99
C ILE A 414 -10.34 17.95 2.11
N PRO A 415 -11.30 18.69 2.68
CA PRO A 415 -12.16 19.60 1.94
C PRO A 415 -11.35 20.69 1.23
N ASN A 416 -11.80 21.14 0.05
CA ASN A 416 -11.05 22.11 -0.78
C ASN A 416 -10.62 23.37 -0.02
N LYS A 417 -11.48 23.90 0.86
CA LYS A 417 -11.20 25.11 1.66
C LYS A 417 -10.05 24.94 2.66
N ASP A 418 -9.78 23.72 3.12
CA ASP A 418 -8.79 23.44 4.17
C ASP A 418 -7.45 22.97 3.58
N LYS A 419 -7.40 22.66 2.28
CA LYS A 419 -6.21 22.09 1.63
C LYS A 419 -4.98 23.00 1.69
N LEU A 420 -5.17 24.31 1.61
CA LEU A 420 -4.06 25.27 1.66
C LEU A 420 -3.42 25.28 3.05
N ASP A 421 -4.24 25.31 4.10
CA ASP A 421 -3.80 25.25 5.50
C ASP A 421 -3.02 23.95 5.77
N HIS A 422 -3.54 22.81 5.31
CA HIS A 422 -2.83 21.55 5.40
C HIS A 422 -1.55 21.51 4.55
N PHE A 423 -1.53 22.14 3.37
CA PHE A 423 -0.35 22.22 2.50
C PHE A 423 0.81 22.90 3.20
N VAL A 424 0.58 24.10 3.74
CA VAL A 424 1.65 24.90 4.35
C VAL A 424 2.18 24.24 5.62
N VAL A 425 1.30 23.67 6.45
CA VAL A 425 1.69 22.94 7.67
C VAL A 425 2.47 21.68 7.32
N ALA A 426 1.99 20.88 6.36
CA ALA A 426 2.69 19.68 5.92
C ALA A 426 4.09 20.00 5.39
N ALA A 427 4.21 21.02 4.55
CA ALA A 427 5.49 21.44 3.97
C ALA A 427 6.47 21.87 5.07
N SER A 428 6.02 22.69 6.03
CA SER A 428 6.85 23.16 7.15
C SER A 428 7.31 22.02 8.06
N ARG A 429 6.41 21.09 8.38
CA ARG A 429 6.73 19.91 9.20
C ARG A 429 7.78 19.01 8.54
N VAL A 430 7.58 18.64 7.27
CA VAL A 430 8.51 17.69 6.60
C VAL A 430 9.92 18.24 6.40
N VAL A 431 10.06 19.58 6.37
CA VAL A 431 11.36 20.25 6.30
C VAL A 431 11.82 20.83 7.64
N ASN A 432 11.09 20.57 8.72
CA ASN A 432 11.36 21.07 10.08
C ASN A 432 11.79 22.55 10.13
N ARG A 433 11.03 23.41 9.45
CA ARG A 433 11.22 24.87 9.45
C ARG A 433 9.88 25.60 9.43
N ASP A 434 9.83 26.76 10.07
CA ASP A 434 8.77 27.73 9.87
C ASP A 434 8.87 28.31 8.44
N LEU A 435 8.07 27.80 7.50
CA LEU A 435 8.00 28.31 6.13
C LEU A 435 7.06 29.50 5.95
N SER A 436 6.53 30.10 7.03
CA SER A 436 5.67 31.29 6.92
C SER A 436 6.30 32.39 6.05
N PRO A 437 7.59 32.77 6.23
CA PRO A 437 8.21 33.79 5.38
C PRO A 437 8.28 33.41 3.89
N PHE A 438 8.42 32.11 3.59
CA PHE A 438 8.45 31.61 2.22
C PHE A 438 7.06 31.67 1.57
N PHE A 439 6.02 31.22 2.27
CA PHE A 439 4.65 31.26 1.77
C PHE A 439 4.09 32.69 1.67
N ASP A 440 4.49 33.57 2.58
CA ASP A 440 4.15 35.00 2.55
C ASP A 440 4.76 35.68 1.32
N LYS A 441 6.01 35.35 0.96
CA LYS A 441 6.66 35.82 -0.27
C LYS A 441 5.90 35.37 -1.52
N TRP A 442 5.42 34.13 -1.51
CA TRP A 442 4.57 33.61 -2.57
C TRP A 442 3.14 34.14 -2.54
N GLY A 443 2.74 34.93 -1.54
CA GLY A 443 1.41 35.51 -1.43
C GLY A 443 0.30 34.52 -1.07
N MET A 444 0.65 33.36 -0.49
CA MET A 444 -0.32 32.36 -0.07
C MET A 444 -1.01 32.80 1.22
N LYS A 445 -2.35 32.74 1.25
CA LYS A 445 -3.17 33.17 2.39
C LYS A 445 -3.72 31.95 3.13
N TYR A 446 -3.09 31.59 4.23
CA TYR A 446 -3.47 30.51 5.14
C TYR A 446 -3.91 31.11 6.49
N ASN A 447 -4.60 30.31 7.29
CA ASN A 447 -5.22 30.76 8.53
C ASN A 447 -4.21 30.95 9.68
N ASP A 448 -4.62 31.67 10.73
CA ASP A 448 -3.77 31.98 11.89
C ASP A 448 -3.37 30.72 12.70
N GLU A 449 -4.21 29.69 12.72
CA GLU A 449 -3.90 28.41 13.36
C GLU A 449 -2.71 27.72 12.67
N SER A 450 -2.69 27.70 11.35
CA SER A 450 -1.60 27.15 10.55
C SER A 450 -0.31 27.94 10.78
N LYS A 451 -0.42 29.27 10.86
CA LYS A 451 0.71 30.14 11.20
C LYS A 451 1.27 29.84 12.59
N ALA A 452 0.41 29.65 13.58
CA ALA A 452 0.81 29.28 14.94
C ALA A 452 1.55 27.94 14.95
N ILE A 453 1.01 26.91 14.30
CA ILE A 453 1.65 25.59 14.18
C ILE A 453 3.03 25.68 13.52
N MET A 454 3.16 26.46 12.44
CA MET A 454 4.43 26.63 11.75
C MET A 454 5.46 27.39 12.60
N SER A 455 5.02 28.36 13.42
CA SER A 455 5.90 29.16 14.27
C SER A 455 6.54 28.39 15.43
N GLU A 456 6.03 27.20 15.77
CA GLU A 456 6.64 26.30 16.74
C GLU A 456 7.91 25.61 16.20
N LEU A 457 8.11 25.62 14.89
CA LEU A 457 9.28 25.02 14.23
C LEU A 457 10.46 25.99 14.20
N PRO A 458 11.71 25.49 14.04
CA PRO A 458 12.87 26.34 13.87
C PRO A 458 12.68 27.34 12.73
N LYS A 459 13.12 28.58 12.93
CA LYS A 459 12.97 29.63 11.92
C LYS A 459 13.75 29.28 10.65
N LEU A 460 13.21 29.66 9.51
CA LEU A 460 13.95 29.64 8.25
C LEU A 460 15.12 30.63 8.32
N GLU A 461 16.34 30.14 8.08
CA GLU A 461 17.56 30.94 8.18
C GLU A 461 17.92 31.61 6.85
N ASN A 462 17.57 30.98 5.73
CA ASN A 462 17.94 31.43 4.39
C ASN A 462 16.73 31.82 3.54
N LYS A 463 16.95 32.75 2.61
CA LYS A 463 15.93 33.22 1.65
C LYS A 463 15.74 32.22 0.51
N ILE A 464 15.24 31.03 0.80
CA ILE A 464 15.14 29.91 -0.17
C ILE A 464 14.31 30.22 -1.42
N TRP A 465 13.42 31.22 -1.35
CA TRP A 465 12.65 31.74 -2.49
C TRP A 465 13.52 32.44 -3.57
N ASN A 466 14.82 32.62 -3.33
CA ASN A 466 15.78 33.13 -4.31
C ASN A 466 16.46 32.00 -5.11
N ASN A 467 16.06 30.74 -4.97
CA ASN A 467 16.56 29.69 -5.86
C ASN A 467 15.93 29.82 -7.26
N TYR A 468 16.77 30.02 -8.28
CA TYR A 468 16.37 30.12 -9.69
C TYR A 468 17.30 29.31 -10.57
N LEU A 469 16.73 28.49 -11.46
CA LEU A 469 17.46 27.81 -12.51
C LEU A 469 17.57 28.72 -13.74
N TYR A 470 18.74 29.31 -13.96
CA TYR A 470 19.07 30.11 -15.14
C TYR A 470 20.18 29.41 -15.92
N GLY A 471 19.92 28.98 -17.15
CA GLY A 471 20.94 28.37 -18.03
C GLY A 471 21.75 27.27 -17.34
N ASN A 472 21.16 26.09 -17.16
CA ASN A 472 21.70 24.90 -16.49
C ASN A 472 22.35 25.13 -15.10
N THR A 473 22.29 26.34 -14.55
CA THR A 473 22.95 26.74 -13.32
C THR A 473 21.92 27.28 -12.35
N ILE A 474 21.97 26.84 -11.10
CA ILE A 474 21.14 27.41 -10.05
C ILE A 474 21.87 28.66 -9.54
N LYS A 475 21.33 29.86 -9.85
CA LYS A 475 22.01 31.15 -9.64
C LYS A 475 22.50 31.36 -8.20
N ASN A 476 21.72 30.93 -7.21
CA ASN A 476 22.05 31.13 -5.80
C ASN A 476 22.35 29.81 -5.05
N ASN A 477 21.88 28.67 -5.57
CA ASN A 477 22.00 27.34 -4.97
C ASN A 477 21.90 27.32 -3.43
N ILE A 478 20.91 28.03 -2.89
CA ILE A 478 20.71 28.23 -1.45
C ILE A 478 20.23 26.91 -0.86
N LYS A 479 21.01 26.39 0.09
CA LYS A 479 20.65 25.25 0.92
C LYS A 479 20.26 25.76 2.30
N GLU A 480 19.10 25.34 2.78
CA GLU A 480 18.66 25.69 4.14
C GLU A 480 19.39 24.80 5.14
N TYR A 481 19.34 23.49 4.92
CA TYR A 481 20.22 22.48 5.50
C TYR A 481 19.97 21.16 4.78
N THR A 482 20.84 20.19 4.98
CA THR A 482 20.66 18.84 4.43
C THR A 482 19.64 18.08 5.26
N LEU A 483 18.48 17.79 4.65
CA LEU A 483 17.55 16.84 5.22
C LEU A 483 18.19 15.45 5.27
N PRO A 484 17.83 14.61 6.26
CA PRO A 484 18.13 13.19 6.19
C PRO A 484 17.65 12.60 4.85
N LYS A 485 18.14 11.44 4.47
CA LYS A 485 17.62 10.75 3.29
C LYS A 485 16.21 10.20 3.58
N TYR A 486 15.30 10.29 2.63
CA TYR A 486 14.01 9.62 2.70
C TYR A 486 14.20 8.10 2.69
N GLU A 487 13.78 7.44 3.77
CA GLU A 487 13.96 6.01 4.00
C GLU A 487 12.84 5.51 4.92
N PRO A 488 11.62 5.30 4.39
CA PRO A 488 10.47 4.92 5.19
C PRO A 488 10.71 3.56 5.85
N THR A 489 10.25 3.42 7.09
CA THR A 489 10.40 2.19 7.87
C THR A 489 9.81 1.01 7.13
N ASN A 490 10.56 -0.09 7.01
CA ASN A 490 10.10 -1.31 6.39
C ASN A 490 9.85 -2.39 7.43
N LEU A 491 8.60 -2.87 7.52
CA LEU A 491 8.20 -3.97 8.40
C LEU A 491 7.73 -5.16 7.57
N PRO A 492 8.12 -6.39 7.89
CA PRO A 492 7.60 -7.57 7.20
C PRO A 492 6.09 -7.71 7.47
N GLU A 493 5.25 -7.35 6.50
CA GLU A 493 3.78 -7.32 6.66
C GLU A 493 3.20 -8.67 7.10
N ARG A 494 3.86 -9.78 6.75
CA ARG A 494 3.48 -11.13 7.19
C ARG A 494 3.58 -11.34 8.71
N LEU A 495 4.42 -10.56 9.39
CA LEU A 495 4.63 -10.63 10.84
C LEU A 495 3.71 -9.68 11.61
N ILE A 496 3.10 -8.71 10.92
CA ILE A 496 2.09 -7.85 11.54
C ILE A 496 0.91 -8.75 11.98
N PRO A 497 0.46 -8.67 13.24
CA PRO A 497 -0.59 -9.56 13.73
C PRO A 497 -1.89 -9.44 12.91
N LYS A 498 -2.39 -10.56 12.37
CA LYS A 498 -3.53 -10.59 11.43
C LYS A 498 -4.88 -10.91 12.09
N ASP A 499 -4.86 -11.64 13.21
CA ASP A 499 -6.04 -12.13 13.92
C ASP A 499 -6.23 -11.42 15.26
N ILE A 500 -6.17 -10.09 15.23
CA ILE A 500 -6.43 -9.28 16.41
C ILE A 500 -7.94 -9.24 16.63
N VAL A 501 -8.39 -9.72 17.79
CA VAL A 501 -9.78 -9.59 18.21
C VAL A 501 -9.87 -8.44 19.20
N ALA A 502 -10.73 -7.46 18.90
CA ALA A 502 -11.09 -6.41 19.85
C ALA A 502 -11.94 -7.00 20.98
N TYR A 503 -11.66 -6.58 22.20
CA TYR A 503 -12.53 -6.89 23.34
C TYR A 503 -13.85 -6.12 23.23
N PHE A 504 -14.92 -6.67 23.80
CA PHE A 504 -16.22 -6.00 23.80
C PHE A 504 -16.12 -4.62 24.49
N ASN A 505 -16.57 -3.56 23.82
CA ASN A 505 -16.42 -2.14 24.19
C ASN A 505 -14.99 -1.57 24.14
N GLU A 506 -13.99 -2.31 23.67
CA GLU A 506 -12.62 -1.78 23.49
C GLU A 506 -12.63 -0.64 22.46
N THR A 507 -11.95 0.46 22.77
CA THR A 507 -11.75 1.57 21.83
C THR A 507 -10.55 1.32 20.91
N HIS A 508 -10.32 2.21 19.93
CA HIS A 508 -9.17 2.09 19.04
C HIS A 508 -7.86 2.32 19.81
N SER A 509 -7.83 3.30 20.70
CA SER A 509 -6.66 3.60 21.53
C SER A 509 -6.33 2.44 22.47
N GLU A 510 -7.34 1.89 23.15
CA GLU A 510 -7.17 0.78 24.10
C GLU A 510 -6.60 -0.46 23.40
N LEU A 511 -7.12 -0.77 22.21
CA LEU A 511 -6.63 -1.88 21.42
C LEU A 511 -5.17 -1.69 21.01
N ILE A 512 -4.82 -0.52 20.47
CA ILE A 512 -3.44 -0.24 20.04
C ILE A 512 -2.49 -0.32 21.23
N GLU A 513 -2.80 0.29 22.36
CA GLU A 513 -1.95 0.23 23.57
C GLU A 513 -1.77 -1.21 24.08
N ARG A 514 -2.82 -2.05 23.99
CA ARG A 514 -2.73 -3.47 24.36
C ARG A 514 -1.79 -4.26 23.46
N ILE A 515 -1.81 -4.01 22.14
CA ILE A 515 -0.98 -4.75 21.18
C ILE A 515 0.38 -4.08 20.92
N LYS A 516 0.58 -2.86 21.40
CA LYS A 516 1.81 -2.08 21.22
C LYS A 516 3.07 -2.87 21.56
N PRO A 517 3.16 -3.66 22.66
CA PRO A 517 4.34 -4.48 22.92
C PRO A 517 4.64 -5.49 21.80
N ARG A 518 3.60 -6.12 21.23
CA ARG A 518 3.76 -7.09 20.13
C ARG A 518 4.20 -6.41 18.84
N ILE A 519 3.74 -5.18 18.58
CA ILE A 519 4.19 -4.40 17.42
C ILE A 519 5.63 -3.94 17.65
N GLN A 520 5.97 -3.52 18.86
CA GLN A 520 7.30 -3.01 19.21
C GLN A 520 8.41 -4.06 19.01
N GLU A 521 8.10 -5.35 19.15
CA GLU A 521 9.02 -6.46 18.84
C GLU A 521 9.42 -6.52 17.36
N LEU A 522 8.58 -6.00 16.46
CA LEU A 522 8.84 -5.94 15.02
C LEU A 522 9.57 -4.67 14.59
N VAL A 523 9.54 -3.64 15.44
CA VAL A 523 9.98 -2.28 15.13
C VAL A 523 11.47 -2.11 15.45
N PRO A 524 12.26 -1.41 14.59
CA PRO A 524 13.66 -1.16 14.87
C PRO A 524 13.90 -0.53 16.25
N LYS A 525 15.03 -0.85 16.88
CA LYS A 525 15.37 -0.31 18.21
C LYS A 525 15.41 1.22 18.18
N GLY A 526 14.70 1.85 19.11
CA GLY A 526 14.62 3.32 19.24
C GLY A 526 13.52 3.97 18.41
N TYR A 527 12.79 3.21 17.59
CA TYR A 527 11.65 3.72 16.83
C TYR A 527 10.38 3.64 17.68
N GLU A 528 9.46 4.56 17.42
CA GLU A 528 8.18 4.68 18.12
C GLU A 528 7.02 4.13 17.30
N VAL A 529 5.97 3.70 18.00
CA VAL A 529 4.68 3.28 17.43
C VAL A 529 3.61 4.24 17.89
N GLU A 530 2.92 4.87 16.94
CA GLU A 530 1.85 5.83 17.19
C GLU A 530 0.54 5.35 16.57
N ALA A 531 -0.52 5.30 17.39
CA ALA A 531 -1.85 4.96 16.91
C ALA A 531 -2.40 6.06 15.98
N VAL A 532 -2.94 5.68 14.84
CA VAL A 532 -3.65 6.62 13.96
C VAL A 532 -5.14 6.46 14.17
N ILE A 533 -5.75 7.43 14.86
CA ILE A 533 -7.14 7.37 15.29
C ILE A 533 -7.88 8.61 14.78
N SER A 534 -8.85 8.41 13.87
CA SER A 534 -9.70 9.53 13.41
C SER A 534 -10.73 9.95 14.46
N LYS A 535 -11.17 8.99 15.28
CA LYS A 535 -12.09 9.15 16.41
C LYS A 535 -11.97 7.91 17.28
N ASP A 536 -11.84 8.09 18.60
CA ASP A 536 -11.65 6.97 19.52
C ASP A 536 -12.98 6.30 19.90
N ASP A 537 -13.64 5.74 18.88
CA ASP A 537 -14.91 5.04 19.04
C ASP A 537 -14.71 3.58 19.46
N LYS A 538 -15.75 3.00 20.05
CA LYS A 538 -15.81 1.56 20.33
C LYS A 538 -15.69 0.72 19.05
N ILE A 539 -15.00 -0.40 19.15
CA ILE A 539 -14.88 -1.38 18.07
C ILE A 539 -16.09 -2.33 18.15
N THR A 540 -17.17 -1.96 17.48
CA THR A 540 -18.45 -2.70 17.47
C THR A 540 -18.61 -3.64 16.29
N SER A 541 -17.71 -3.57 15.32
CA SER A 541 -17.67 -4.41 14.13
C SER A 541 -16.22 -4.60 13.70
N SER A 542 -15.96 -5.62 12.86
CA SER A 542 -14.65 -5.77 12.26
C SER A 542 -14.22 -4.48 11.57
N LYS A 543 -13.01 -4.01 11.85
CA LYS A 543 -12.49 -2.72 11.38
C LYS A 543 -11.03 -2.87 10.96
N LYS A 544 -10.61 -1.98 10.05
CA LYS A 544 -9.20 -1.79 9.72
C LYS A 544 -8.67 -0.66 10.60
N ILE A 545 -7.64 -0.94 11.39
CA ILE A 545 -6.94 0.06 12.20
C ILE A 545 -5.56 0.31 11.61
N SER A 546 -4.94 1.43 11.98
CA SER A 546 -3.62 1.81 11.49
C SER A 546 -2.74 2.40 12.57
N PHE A 547 -1.43 2.25 12.39
CA PHE A 547 -0.41 2.83 13.24
C PHE A 547 0.74 3.33 12.38
N ASN A 548 1.41 4.39 12.85
CA ASN A 548 2.64 4.89 12.27
C ASN A 548 3.84 4.32 13.02
N VAL A 549 4.94 4.11 12.31
CA VAL A 549 6.25 3.75 12.87
C VAL A 549 7.29 4.71 12.33
N PHE A 550 8.11 5.26 13.21
CA PHE A 550 9.11 6.26 12.86
C PHE A 550 10.26 6.34 13.87
N ASP A 551 11.43 6.83 13.43
CA ASP A 551 12.51 7.29 14.31
C ASP A 551 12.13 8.69 14.85
N PRO A 552 12.03 8.90 16.18
CA PRO A 552 11.69 10.20 16.74
C PRO A 552 12.69 11.32 16.35
N ASN A 553 13.94 10.99 16.05
CA ASN A 553 14.94 11.96 15.62
C ASN A 553 14.83 12.32 14.13
N ASN A 554 14.20 11.45 13.33
CA ASN A 554 14.11 11.59 11.88
C ASN A 554 12.70 11.23 11.38
N ARG A 555 11.66 11.69 12.10
CA ARG A 555 10.28 11.21 11.92
C ARG A 555 9.86 11.24 10.46
N TYR A 556 9.88 12.40 9.81
CA TYR A 556 9.41 12.53 8.42
C TYR A 556 10.34 11.91 7.36
N ALA A 557 11.52 11.41 7.76
CA ALA A 557 12.38 10.60 6.90
C ALA A 557 11.93 9.14 6.87
N THR A 558 11.49 8.64 8.01
CA THR A 558 11.31 7.22 8.32
C THR A 558 9.86 6.83 8.55
N GLU A 559 8.96 7.79 8.70
CA GLU A 559 7.58 7.54 9.04
C GLU A 559 6.88 6.71 7.97
N ASN A 560 6.30 5.60 8.41
CA ASN A 560 5.48 4.76 7.57
C ASN A 560 4.25 4.30 8.33
N ARG A 561 3.15 4.12 7.59
CA ARG A 561 1.86 3.71 8.14
C ARG A 561 1.58 2.27 7.75
N PHE A 562 1.18 1.48 8.73
CA PHE A 562 0.79 0.09 8.57
C PHE A 562 -0.65 -0.09 8.99
N PHE A 563 -1.26 -1.18 8.52
CA PHE A 563 -2.65 -1.50 8.78
C PHE A 563 -2.83 -2.90 9.33
N MET A 564 -3.85 -3.06 10.16
CA MET A 564 -4.23 -4.33 10.75
C MET A 564 -5.74 -4.51 10.61
N ASN A 565 -6.15 -5.74 10.31
CA ASN A 565 -7.55 -6.11 10.42
C ASN A 565 -7.83 -6.52 11.86
N VAL A 566 -8.92 -6.00 12.39
CA VAL A 566 -9.38 -6.31 13.74
C VAL A 566 -10.74 -6.94 13.60
N GLY A 567 -10.84 -8.20 14.03
CA GLY A 567 -12.11 -8.87 14.22
C GLY A 567 -12.79 -8.37 15.49
N VAL A 568 -14.11 -8.50 15.55
CA VAL A 568 -14.85 -8.44 16.81
C VAL A 568 -15.29 -9.86 17.10
N ALA A 569 -15.05 -10.35 18.32
CA ALA A 569 -15.58 -11.65 18.73
C ALA A 569 -17.10 -11.64 18.49
N PRO A 570 -17.66 -12.59 17.72
CA PRO A 570 -19.11 -12.70 17.56
C PRO A 570 -19.74 -12.73 18.96
N ILE A 571 -20.63 -11.78 19.22
CA ILE A 571 -21.43 -11.78 20.43
C ILE A 571 -22.54 -12.79 20.17
N GLU A 572 -22.29 -14.06 20.43
CA GLU A 572 -23.37 -15.01 20.72
C GLU A 572 -23.91 -14.59 22.09
N PRO A 573 -25.17 -14.11 22.21
CA PRO A 573 -25.76 -13.71 23.50
C PRO A 573 -25.80 -14.84 24.55
N LEU A 574 -25.50 -16.06 24.11
CA LEU A 574 -25.88 -17.34 24.68
C LEU A 574 -24.90 -17.92 25.72
N THR A 575 -23.73 -17.27 25.94
CA THR A 575 -22.66 -17.75 26.86
C THR A 575 -22.10 -16.67 27.79
N THR A 576 -22.80 -15.55 27.96
CA THR A 576 -22.23 -14.43 28.71
C THR A 576 -22.68 -14.43 30.16
N ILE A 577 -21.69 -14.37 31.07
CA ILE A 577 -21.90 -14.09 32.49
C ILE A 577 -21.46 -12.63 32.73
N GLY A 578 -22.41 -11.76 33.05
CA GLY A 578 -22.18 -10.37 33.40
C GLY A 578 -22.05 -10.17 34.91
N ILE A 579 -20.97 -9.53 35.35
CA ILE A 579 -20.73 -9.11 36.73
C ILE A 579 -20.83 -7.58 36.78
N GLY A 580 -21.75 -7.08 37.61
CA GLY A 580 -22.04 -5.66 37.68
C GLY A 580 -22.96 -5.24 38.82
N GLU A 581 -23.26 -3.95 38.87
CA GLU A 581 -24.07 -3.31 39.90
C GLU A 581 -25.51 -3.09 39.44
N TRP A 582 -26.43 -3.18 40.39
CA TRP A 582 -27.79 -2.68 40.27
C TRP A 582 -27.85 -1.24 40.78
N TRP A 583 -28.39 -0.30 39.98
CA TRP A 583 -28.71 1.04 40.43
C TRP A 583 -30.07 1.51 39.90
N THR A 584 -30.57 2.62 40.46
CA THR A 584 -31.94 3.16 40.33
C THR A 584 -32.44 3.42 38.90
N TYR A 585 -31.57 3.37 37.89
CA TYR A 585 -31.88 3.69 36.48
C TYR A 585 -31.40 2.62 35.48
N GLY A 586 -30.92 1.46 35.94
CA GLY A 586 -30.51 0.37 35.05
C GLY A 586 -29.36 -0.49 35.58
N LYS A 587 -28.89 -1.41 34.72
CA LYS A 587 -27.83 -2.40 35.02
C LYS A 587 -26.59 -2.09 34.20
N LYS A 588 -25.40 -2.07 34.81
CA LYS A 588 -24.13 -1.99 34.06
C LYS A 588 -23.22 -3.17 34.46
N ASN A 589 -23.12 -4.12 33.54
CA ASN A 589 -22.10 -5.16 33.59
C ASN A 589 -20.74 -4.49 33.31
N ARG A 590 -19.89 -4.41 34.34
CA ARG A 590 -18.56 -3.81 34.22
C ARG A 590 -17.49 -4.85 33.86
N MET A 591 -17.74 -6.11 34.20
CA MET A 591 -16.99 -7.24 33.69
C MET A 591 -17.97 -8.25 33.10
N LYS A 592 -17.59 -8.88 32.00
CA LYS A 592 -18.29 -9.99 31.36
C LYS A 592 -17.32 -11.13 31.14
N MET A 593 -17.79 -12.36 31.35
CA MET A 593 -17.09 -13.59 31.03
C MET A 593 -17.83 -14.28 29.90
N GLN A 594 -17.10 -14.70 28.86
CA GLN A 594 -17.67 -15.29 27.66
C GLN A 594 -16.87 -16.54 27.27
N PHE A 595 -17.56 -17.66 27.07
CA PHE A 595 -16.96 -18.87 26.51
C PHE A 595 -16.94 -18.80 24.98
N ILE A 596 -15.79 -19.15 24.38
CA ILE A 596 -15.58 -19.25 22.92
C ILE A 596 -15.35 -20.72 22.55
N PRO A 597 -16.36 -21.42 21.97
CA PRO A 597 -16.29 -22.85 21.67
C PRO A 597 -15.09 -23.26 20.82
N GLY A 598 -14.84 -22.54 19.72
CA GLY A 598 -13.74 -22.85 18.80
C GLY A 598 -12.33 -22.76 19.43
N GLN A 599 -12.21 -22.10 20.58
CA GLN A 599 -10.94 -21.94 21.29
C GLN A 599 -10.90 -22.68 22.64
N ASN A 600 -12.03 -23.22 23.11
CA ASN A 600 -12.19 -23.84 24.43
C ASN A 600 -11.65 -22.94 25.56
N LYS A 601 -12.03 -21.66 25.53
CA LYS A 601 -11.54 -20.64 26.46
C LYS A 601 -12.63 -19.67 26.90
N ILE A 602 -12.53 -19.19 28.13
CA ILE A 602 -13.29 -18.05 28.65
C ILE A 602 -12.46 -16.78 28.52
N TYR A 603 -13.04 -15.79 27.88
CA TYR A 603 -12.51 -14.43 27.76
C TYR A 603 -13.25 -13.47 28.67
N PHE A 604 -12.54 -12.44 29.11
CA PHE A 604 -13.04 -11.40 30.00
C PHE A 604 -13.11 -10.07 29.23
N SER A 605 -14.20 -9.32 29.40
CA SER A 605 -14.38 -8.03 28.72
C SER A 605 -15.09 -6.99 29.58
N GLY A 606 -14.87 -5.71 29.26
CA GLY A 606 -15.40 -4.55 29.98
C GLY A 606 -14.52 -3.32 29.77
N SER A 607 -14.87 -2.19 30.39
CA SER A 607 -14.08 -0.97 30.33
C SER A 607 -12.81 -1.12 31.17
N ILE A 608 -11.64 -1.16 30.53
CA ILE A 608 -10.37 -1.52 31.20
C ILE A 608 -9.97 -0.55 32.32
N ASN A 609 -10.31 0.73 32.18
CA ASN A 609 -10.00 1.77 33.16
C ASN A 609 -11.08 1.96 34.24
N GLU A 610 -12.18 1.20 34.19
CA GLU A 610 -13.20 1.23 35.23
C GLU A 610 -12.98 0.12 36.26
N LYS A 611 -13.29 0.44 37.52
CA LYS A 611 -13.40 -0.57 38.59
C LYS A 611 -14.56 -1.51 38.32
N VAL A 612 -14.32 -2.82 38.43
CA VAL A 612 -15.35 -3.85 38.24
C VAL A 612 -16.41 -3.74 39.35
N LEU A 613 -15.96 -3.58 40.60
CA LEU A 613 -16.80 -3.31 41.76
C LEU A 613 -16.53 -1.88 42.27
N LYS A 614 -17.56 -1.11 42.63
CA LYS A 614 -17.41 0.24 43.20
C LYS A 614 -17.94 0.38 44.63
N ALA A 615 -18.85 -0.48 45.08
CA ALA A 615 -19.37 -0.39 46.44
C ALA A 615 -18.30 -0.80 47.45
N ASP A 616 -18.32 -0.14 48.60
CA ASP A 616 -17.35 -0.36 49.66
C ASP A 616 -17.46 -1.79 50.21
N ASN A 617 -16.30 -2.41 50.42
CA ASN A 617 -16.15 -3.79 50.94
C ASN A 617 -16.76 -4.89 50.05
N ALA A 618 -17.16 -4.58 48.81
CA ALA A 618 -17.68 -5.58 47.88
C ALA A 618 -16.59 -6.59 47.49
N LYS A 619 -16.90 -7.89 47.63
CA LYS A 619 -16.00 -8.98 47.22
C LYS A 619 -16.75 -10.07 46.47
N ILE A 620 -16.21 -10.47 45.32
CA ILE A 620 -16.68 -11.60 44.53
C ILE A 620 -15.51 -12.54 44.26
N SER A 621 -15.70 -13.82 44.54
CA SER A 621 -14.76 -14.90 44.25
C SER A 621 -15.26 -15.72 43.07
N LEU A 622 -14.40 -15.90 42.06
CA LEU A 622 -14.65 -16.73 40.89
C LEU A 622 -13.72 -17.94 40.93
N ARG A 623 -14.27 -19.14 41.07
CA ARG A 623 -13.51 -20.39 41.11
C ARG A 623 -13.80 -21.22 39.86
N PHE A 624 -12.77 -21.50 39.07
CA PHE A 624 -12.84 -22.29 37.85
C PHE A 624 -12.41 -23.71 38.16
N ILE A 625 -13.30 -24.67 37.92
CA ILE A 625 -13.14 -26.07 38.31
C ILE A 625 -13.27 -26.94 37.06
N ASP A 626 -12.34 -27.87 36.87
CA ASP A 626 -12.35 -28.78 35.73
C ASP A 626 -13.47 -29.84 35.83
N PRO A 627 -13.73 -30.66 34.78
CA PRO A 627 -14.77 -31.68 34.82
C PRO A 627 -14.54 -32.79 35.88
N ASN A 628 -13.30 -32.94 36.38
CA ASN A 628 -12.95 -33.92 37.41
C ASN A 628 -13.08 -33.34 38.84
N GLY A 629 -13.48 -32.08 38.98
CA GLY A 629 -13.62 -31.42 40.27
C GLY A 629 -12.34 -30.75 40.79
N LYS A 630 -11.26 -30.67 40.00
CA LYS A 630 -10.01 -30.01 40.37
C LYS A 630 -10.14 -28.49 40.18
N LEU A 631 -9.76 -27.71 41.20
CA LEU A 631 -9.69 -26.26 41.12
C LEU A 631 -8.50 -25.83 40.24
N GLU A 632 -8.79 -25.17 39.13
CA GLU A 632 -7.80 -24.71 38.16
C GLU A 632 -7.37 -23.26 38.43
N LYS A 633 -8.31 -22.40 38.82
CA LYS A 633 -8.01 -20.98 39.08
C LYS A 633 -9.03 -20.34 40.02
N THR A 634 -8.56 -19.37 40.80
CA THR A 634 -9.41 -18.47 41.59
C THR A 634 -9.10 -17.04 41.22
N ILE A 635 -10.13 -16.23 40.99
CA ILE A 635 -10.02 -14.78 40.79
C ILE A 635 -10.83 -14.10 41.89
N LEU A 636 -10.19 -13.21 42.63
CA LEU A 636 -10.84 -12.36 43.60
C LEU A 636 -11.05 -10.98 42.99
N LEU A 637 -12.26 -10.46 43.10
CA LEU A 637 -12.65 -9.13 42.66
C LEU A 637 -12.99 -8.30 43.90
N ASP A 638 -12.41 -7.11 43.99
CA ASP A 638 -12.74 -6.12 45.01
C ASP A 638 -12.97 -4.72 44.39
N ASN A 639 -13.22 -3.73 45.25
CA ASN A 639 -13.49 -2.35 44.86
C ASN A 639 -12.22 -1.49 44.67
N THR A 640 -11.02 -2.09 44.74
CA THR A 640 -9.75 -1.38 44.61
C THR A 640 -9.21 -1.46 43.19
N GLN A 641 -9.47 -2.57 42.49
CA GLN A 641 -8.89 -2.85 41.18
C GLN A 641 -9.77 -2.40 40.00
N THR A 642 -9.12 -1.83 38.99
CA THR A 642 -9.64 -1.67 37.64
C THR A 642 -9.70 -3.02 36.92
N LEU A 643 -10.52 -3.12 35.86
CA LEU A 643 -10.53 -4.33 35.04
C LEU A 643 -9.14 -4.61 34.45
N LYS A 644 -8.39 -3.59 34.03
CA LYS A 644 -7.01 -3.75 33.52
C LYS A 644 -6.12 -4.49 34.53
N GLU A 645 -6.11 -4.02 35.78
CA GLU A 645 -5.32 -4.64 36.85
C GLU A 645 -5.75 -6.09 37.11
N ILE A 646 -7.06 -6.35 37.13
CA ILE A 646 -7.59 -7.72 37.27
C ILE A 646 -7.07 -8.62 36.13
N LEU A 647 -7.13 -8.15 34.88
CA LEU A 647 -6.66 -8.92 33.72
C LEU A 647 -5.14 -9.15 33.76
N ASP A 648 -4.37 -8.15 34.16
CA ASP A 648 -2.91 -8.20 34.24
C ASP A 648 -2.44 -9.12 35.35
N THR A 649 -2.89 -8.88 36.59
CA THR A 649 -2.49 -9.66 37.77
C THR A 649 -2.84 -11.13 37.63
N ASN A 650 -3.98 -11.44 37.00
CA ASN A 650 -4.42 -12.81 36.82
C ASN A 650 -4.03 -13.40 35.47
N GLN A 651 -3.22 -12.74 34.63
CA GLN A 651 -2.81 -13.26 33.31
C GLN A 651 -4.01 -13.72 32.44
N LEU A 652 -5.05 -12.87 32.33
CA LEU A 652 -6.32 -13.23 31.68
C LEU A 652 -6.44 -12.76 30.23
N LYS A 653 -5.43 -12.06 29.70
CA LYS A 653 -5.45 -11.47 28.36
C LYS A 653 -5.66 -12.49 27.24
N ASP A 654 -5.18 -13.72 27.43
CA ASP A 654 -5.31 -14.82 26.48
C ASP A 654 -6.43 -15.82 26.84
N GLY A 655 -7.31 -15.44 27.78
CA GLY A 655 -8.41 -16.25 28.29
C GLY A 655 -7.98 -17.40 29.21
N ILE A 656 -8.96 -18.08 29.82
CA ILE A 656 -8.76 -19.28 30.64
C ILE A 656 -9.29 -20.48 29.88
N LYS A 657 -8.50 -21.56 29.77
CA LYS A 657 -8.99 -22.83 29.18
C LYS A 657 -10.20 -23.34 29.96
N PHE A 658 -11.28 -23.66 29.24
CA PHE A 658 -12.53 -24.15 29.83
C PHE A 658 -13.15 -25.14 28.84
N ILE A 659 -13.59 -26.31 29.32
CA ILE A 659 -14.08 -27.39 28.45
C ILE A 659 -15.44 -27.89 28.93
N PRO A 660 -16.23 -28.56 28.08
CA PRO A 660 -17.52 -29.11 28.50
C PRO A 660 -17.40 -29.96 29.78
N GLY A 661 -18.29 -29.72 30.73
CA GLY A 661 -18.27 -30.33 32.06
C GLY A 661 -17.54 -29.53 33.15
N SER A 662 -16.70 -28.55 32.78
CA SER A 662 -16.13 -27.59 33.74
C SER A 662 -17.21 -26.74 34.41
N THR A 663 -16.94 -26.28 35.64
CA THR A 663 -17.84 -25.41 36.40
C THR A 663 -17.17 -24.12 36.86
N ILE A 664 -17.97 -23.06 36.97
CA ILE A 664 -17.59 -21.78 37.56
C ILE A 664 -18.44 -21.60 38.81
N GLU A 665 -17.79 -21.59 39.95
CA GLU A 665 -18.41 -21.22 41.21
C GLU A 665 -18.19 -19.72 41.44
N ILE A 666 -19.29 -18.97 41.52
CA ILE A 666 -19.28 -17.53 41.74
C ILE A 666 -19.88 -17.29 43.12
N THR A 667 -19.04 -16.84 44.05
CA THR A 667 -19.43 -16.59 45.44
C THR A 667 -19.29 -15.11 45.76
N LYS A 668 -20.36 -14.54 46.29
CA LYS A 668 -20.40 -13.19 46.82
C LYS A 668 -20.08 -13.26 48.31
N GLU A 669 -18.98 -12.64 48.72
CA GLU A 669 -18.48 -12.77 50.09
C GLU A 669 -18.94 -11.61 50.98
N ASN A 670 -19.20 -10.42 50.43
CA ASN A 670 -19.72 -9.27 51.18
C ASN A 670 -20.57 -8.32 50.31
N PHE A 671 -21.78 -7.98 50.82
CA PHE A 671 -22.65 -6.81 50.46
C PHE A 671 -23.75 -6.94 49.38
N GLY A 672 -24.96 -6.44 49.66
CA GLY A 672 -26.25 -6.76 49.00
C GLY A 672 -26.62 -6.17 47.62
N ARG A 673 -25.82 -5.32 46.97
CA ARG A 673 -26.25 -4.55 45.76
C ARG A 673 -25.83 -5.13 44.39
N TYR A 674 -25.17 -6.28 44.38
CA TYR A 674 -24.63 -6.89 43.16
C TYR A 674 -25.56 -7.95 42.60
N VAL A 675 -25.69 -7.92 41.29
CA VAL A 675 -26.47 -8.89 40.53
C VAL A 675 -25.58 -9.52 39.48
N LEU A 676 -25.43 -10.84 39.55
CA LEU A 676 -24.85 -11.59 38.46
C LEU A 676 -25.93 -11.77 37.39
N LEU A 677 -25.66 -11.32 36.18
CA LEU A 677 -26.51 -11.59 35.02
C LEU A 677 -25.98 -12.82 34.29
N HIS A 678 -26.80 -13.85 34.19
CA HIS A 678 -26.57 -14.99 33.32
C HIS A 678 -27.62 -14.98 32.21
N THR A 679 -27.22 -15.29 30.97
CA THR A 679 -28.17 -15.35 29.84
C THR A 679 -28.11 -16.73 29.23
N GLU A 680 -29.24 -17.44 29.23
CA GLU A 680 -29.34 -18.80 28.67
C GLU A 680 -30.09 -18.81 27.33
N PRO A 681 -29.72 -19.71 26.40
CA PRO A 681 -30.50 -19.94 25.18
C PRO A 681 -31.93 -20.34 25.52
N ASN A 682 -32.91 -19.69 24.89
CA ASN A 682 -34.35 -19.97 24.99
C ASN A 682 -35.01 -19.77 26.37
N HIS A 683 -34.24 -19.46 27.41
CA HIS A 683 -34.75 -19.33 28.79
C HIS A 683 -34.59 -17.92 29.39
N GLY A 684 -33.89 -17.01 28.69
CA GLY A 684 -33.84 -15.58 29.03
C GLY A 684 -32.72 -15.21 30.01
N HIS A 685 -32.94 -14.12 30.75
CA HIS A 685 -31.95 -13.54 31.67
C HIS A 685 -32.21 -13.98 33.11
N PHE A 686 -31.21 -14.60 33.73
CA PHE A 686 -31.21 -15.00 35.13
C PHE A 686 -30.37 -14.06 35.97
N TYR A 687 -30.84 -13.83 37.19
CA TYR A 687 -30.21 -12.93 38.15
C TYR A 687 -29.92 -13.68 39.43
N TYR A 688 -28.67 -13.62 39.88
CA TYR A 688 -28.25 -14.26 41.12
C TYR A 688 -27.74 -13.21 42.11
N ASP A 689 -28.24 -13.29 43.33
CA ASP A 689 -27.94 -12.40 44.45
C ASP A 689 -27.02 -13.04 45.52
N SER A 690 -26.69 -14.32 45.32
CA SER A 690 -25.98 -15.24 46.22
C SER A 690 -25.06 -16.19 45.42
N LYS A 691 -24.51 -17.23 46.07
CA LYS A 691 -23.60 -18.21 45.44
C LYS A 691 -24.31 -18.93 44.28
N VAL A 692 -23.66 -18.99 43.12
CA VAL A 692 -24.12 -19.78 41.97
C VAL A 692 -23.00 -20.65 41.43
N ILE A 693 -23.37 -21.83 40.93
CA ILE A 693 -22.47 -22.73 40.20
C ILE A 693 -23.03 -22.86 38.79
N LEU A 694 -22.23 -22.46 37.81
CA LEU A 694 -22.58 -22.57 36.39
C LEU A 694 -21.69 -23.65 35.76
N LYS A 695 -22.30 -24.60 35.06
CA LYS A 695 -21.63 -25.66 34.31
C LYS A 695 -21.68 -25.34 32.83
N LEU A 696 -20.59 -25.58 32.11
CA LEU A 696 -20.62 -25.52 30.65
C LEU A 696 -21.18 -26.84 30.09
N GLU A 697 -22.35 -26.75 29.44
CA GLU A 697 -22.98 -27.86 28.73
C GLU A 697 -23.09 -27.49 27.24
N GLY A 698 -22.40 -28.25 26.38
CA GLY A 698 -22.20 -27.87 24.99
C GLY A 698 -21.50 -26.50 24.91
N ASP A 699 -22.18 -25.56 24.25
CA ASP A 699 -21.73 -24.18 24.06
C ASP A 699 -22.49 -23.19 24.96
N ALA A 700 -23.07 -23.61 26.10
CA ALA A 700 -23.83 -22.72 26.97
C ALA A 700 -23.49 -22.93 28.45
N PHE A 701 -23.48 -21.84 29.22
CA PHE A 701 -23.48 -21.96 30.68
C PHE A 701 -24.90 -22.30 31.14
N VAL A 702 -25.01 -23.29 32.03
CA VAL A 702 -26.27 -23.73 32.61
C VAL A 702 -26.08 -23.78 34.12
N LYS A 703 -27.08 -23.36 34.88
CA LYS A 703 -27.04 -23.48 36.34
C LYS A 703 -26.98 -24.95 36.76
N LYS A 704 -25.99 -25.30 37.57
CA LYS A 704 -25.82 -26.65 38.14
C LYS A 704 -26.67 -26.84 39.39
#